data_AF-A0A8A3PHK4-F1
#
_entry.id   AF-A0A8A3PHK4-F1
#
_cell.length_a   1.000
_cell.length_b   1.000
_cell.length_c   1.000
_cell.angle_alpha   90.00
_cell.angle_beta   90.00
_cell.angle_gamma   90.00
#
_symmetry.space_group_name_H-M   'P 1'
#
loop_
_entity.id
_entity.type
_entity.pdbx_description
1 polymer ?
#
loop_
_entity_poly.entity_id
_entity_poly.type
_entity_poly.pdbx_seq_one_letter_code
_entity_poly.pdbx_strand_id
1 'polypeptide(L)'
;MTNTNDEKGSSKTASDRISQVAGHIANTSKKRRVPKTKSDLPADYSDVLGTISSLQAMANTPDLANKGYIRQKQAGKLWVRERVLQLLDQDSFREVGSVSGTVEWRKVEASQSKGKKEEPISYIPSNNVQGFGLLRGRKVLFTADDFSIRAGHADGALMEKTIYMEKLAVALRLPIIKLVDGSSGGGSVTTIQKEGFSYIPPMPSFNHVVQQLNMGIPNLGAVLGPAIGLGAARVVSCHFSVMAADVGALFNAGPKVVAGATFEEGLSFTDLGGPKMHCTNGTIDNMAANEQECFEQLRTVLSYLPNSGSSLPPIISTKDPADRLCEELRTIIPRRKARMYDPRKIIETIVDTESWFEIGEIWGTTAIVGLARLDGRPVGIISPNCEINAGALDAAGSQKITRHLKFCDIFNIPILQFVDIPGYAIGTVAERTATMRHGVALGTTYYSTTTPIFNVVTRKAYGVAGGLMLDCRDPRFRVAWPSGEWGSLPLDGGIEVGHAAELKAAEARGKREERYKELEEEYTRLMNPVRTANAFGVEEIIDPAVTRQIACEWLKHIKSTLSRESSSSSSQSSRSSVNRRRSHKASRHSRSHRHDTRDGEDRVKRDVEEGISVGKRIYKTVEKLENPVKKLGKLVLWSAPLILAGLEVRHEWHHHAHKRRMMEKEYEKAHFELQLQLNKDGKKEGTTIDGAKAQEAARRRDEEAHTSPSEEVHILPYPSQAKDRNDRPRGCPPRRDLEGRQPYLLPTVAPQIPVRDAWENRRPRIRVKPPGYRDVSFPRVRSWSESVYEYRRW
;
A
#
# COMPACT_ATOMS: atom_id res chain seq x y z
N MET A 1 -100.50 73.77 -4.36
CA MET A 1 -100.45 73.57 -5.82
C MET A 1 -100.00 72.14 -6.09
N THR A 2 -100.49 71.52 -7.18
CA THR A 2 -99.87 70.41 -7.94
C THR A 2 -99.25 69.19 -7.24
N ASN A 3 -99.87 68.04 -7.54
CA ASN A 3 -99.24 66.80 -8.06
C ASN A 3 -98.81 65.62 -7.14
N THR A 4 -99.52 64.50 -7.38
CA THR A 4 -99.07 63.13 -7.71
C THR A 4 -98.49 62.17 -6.67
N ASN A 5 -99.32 61.15 -6.37
CA ASN A 5 -99.10 59.70 -6.57
C ASN A 5 -98.01 58.89 -5.80
N ASP A 6 -98.53 57.90 -5.07
CA ASP A 6 -98.27 56.45 -5.17
C ASP A 6 -97.06 55.75 -4.49
N GLU A 7 -97.47 54.89 -3.53
CA GLU A 7 -97.08 53.48 -3.34
C GLU A 7 -95.70 53.06 -2.78
N LYS A 8 -95.78 52.50 -1.55
CA LYS A 8 -95.14 51.25 -1.06
C LYS A 8 -93.60 51.07 -1.13
N GLY A 9 -92.96 50.86 0.02
CA GLY A 9 -91.67 50.12 0.05
C GLY A 9 -90.77 50.18 1.29
N SER A 10 -91.15 49.53 2.40
CA SER A 10 -90.24 48.95 3.42
C SER A 10 -88.83 49.58 3.63
N SER A 11 -88.70 50.63 4.45
CA SER A 11 -87.38 51.11 4.90
C SER A 11 -86.89 50.36 6.16
N LYS A 12 -86.06 49.34 5.96
CA LYS A 12 -85.44 48.52 7.02
C LYS A 12 -83.94 48.31 6.75
N THR A 13 -83.17 49.40 6.73
CA THR A 13 -81.81 49.35 6.13
C THR A 13 -80.74 50.26 6.77
N ALA A 14 -81.03 50.91 7.90
CA ALA A 14 -80.05 51.69 8.67
C ALA A 14 -79.83 51.14 10.09
N SER A 15 -80.84 51.21 10.97
CA SER A 15 -80.74 50.77 12.37
C SER A 15 -80.40 49.27 12.49
N ASP A 16 -81.03 48.42 11.68
CA ASP A 16 -80.75 46.97 11.64
C ASP A 16 -79.29 46.67 11.24
N ARG A 17 -78.67 47.49 10.37
CA ARG A 17 -77.26 47.34 9.98
C ARG A 17 -76.30 47.79 11.07
N ILE A 18 -76.58 48.90 11.75
CA ILE A 18 -75.80 49.35 12.92
C ILE A 18 -75.89 48.30 14.03
N SER A 19 -77.07 47.72 14.25
CA SER A 19 -77.30 46.65 15.22
C SER A 19 -76.54 45.36 14.89
N GLN A 20 -76.47 44.97 13.62
CA GLN A 20 -75.64 43.84 13.17
C GLN A 20 -74.14 44.11 13.35
N VAL A 21 -73.65 45.31 13.01
CA VAL A 21 -72.23 45.66 13.18
C VAL A 21 -71.86 45.74 14.67
N ALA A 22 -72.71 46.34 15.51
CA ALA A 22 -72.53 46.35 16.97
C ALA A 22 -72.55 44.92 17.54
N GLY A 23 -73.46 44.06 17.07
CA GLY A 23 -73.51 42.64 17.43
C GLY A 23 -72.25 41.86 17.04
N HIS A 24 -71.65 42.15 15.88
CA HIS A 24 -70.38 41.55 15.47
C HIS A 24 -69.18 42.08 16.26
N ILE A 25 -69.14 43.37 16.59
CA ILE A 25 -68.05 43.95 17.40
C ILE A 25 -68.13 43.46 18.85
N ALA A 26 -69.32 43.42 19.45
CA ALA A 26 -69.51 42.98 20.84
C ALA A 26 -69.15 41.49 21.09
N ASN A 27 -69.20 40.64 20.07
CA ASN A 27 -68.94 39.20 20.21
C ASN A 27 -67.49 38.77 19.92
N THR A 28 -66.61 39.67 19.46
CA THR A 28 -65.19 39.32 19.18
C THR A 28 -64.27 39.32 20.40
N SER A 29 -64.72 39.84 21.54
CA SER A 29 -63.94 39.87 22.80
C SER A 29 -63.94 38.53 23.56
N LYS A 30 -64.87 37.61 23.25
CA LYS A 30 -64.83 36.22 23.73
C LYS A 30 -63.66 35.50 23.05
N LYS A 31 -62.45 35.68 23.61
CA LYS A 31 -61.30 34.79 23.39
C LYS A 31 -61.78 33.36 23.60
N ARG A 32 -62.07 32.66 22.49
CA ARG A 32 -62.32 31.23 22.47
C ARG A 32 -61.08 30.57 23.04
N ARG A 33 -61.11 30.23 24.34
CA ARG A 33 -60.17 29.30 24.96
C ARG A 33 -60.39 27.97 24.25
N VAL A 34 -59.74 27.83 23.09
CA VAL A 34 -59.31 26.53 22.59
C VAL A 34 -58.66 25.88 23.81
N PRO A 35 -59.16 24.73 24.29
CA PRO A 35 -58.46 24.05 25.36
C PRO A 35 -57.06 23.77 24.80
N LYS A 36 -56.04 24.39 25.40
CA LYS A 36 -54.69 23.86 25.26
C LYS A 36 -54.80 22.45 25.82
N THR A 37 -54.89 21.46 24.93
CA THR A 37 -54.35 20.15 25.19
C THR A 37 -52.96 20.41 25.75
N LYS A 38 -52.79 20.20 27.06
CA LYS A 38 -51.46 20.20 27.63
C LYS A 38 -50.72 19.10 26.89
N SER A 39 -49.72 19.48 26.11
CA SER A 39 -48.76 18.53 25.63
C SER A 39 -48.10 17.96 26.87
N ASP A 40 -48.25 16.65 27.08
CA ASP A 40 -47.54 15.93 28.14
C ASP A 40 -46.03 15.84 27.81
N LEU A 41 -45.65 16.15 26.57
CA LEU A 41 -44.27 16.33 26.11
C LEU A 41 -43.79 17.78 26.31
N PRO A 42 -42.52 18.00 26.68
CA PRO A 42 -41.96 19.33 26.90
C PRO A 42 -41.82 20.13 25.59
N ALA A 43 -41.66 21.44 25.71
CA ALA A 43 -41.63 22.37 24.56
C ALA A 43 -40.29 22.42 23.81
N ASP A 44 -39.24 21.80 24.36
CA ASP A 44 -37.83 21.94 23.98
C ASP A 44 -37.12 20.60 23.72
N TYR A 45 -37.87 19.48 23.69
CA TYR A 45 -37.35 18.11 23.59
C TYR A 45 -36.37 17.71 24.71
N SER A 46 -36.45 18.34 25.89
CA SER A 46 -35.62 18.01 27.07
C SER A 46 -35.73 16.55 27.52
N ASP A 47 -36.84 15.87 27.23
CA ASP A 47 -37.05 14.43 27.44
C ASP A 47 -36.20 13.55 26.51
N VAL A 48 -36.17 13.88 25.21
CA VAL A 48 -35.35 13.20 24.21
C VAL A 48 -33.86 13.52 24.42
N LEU A 49 -33.54 14.77 24.72
CA LEU A 49 -32.16 15.21 25.02
C LEU A 49 -31.64 14.53 26.30
N GLY A 50 -32.44 14.44 27.36
CA GLY A 50 -32.09 13.69 28.56
C GLY A 50 -31.85 12.21 28.28
N THR A 51 -32.69 11.59 27.44
CA THR A 51 -32.50 10.19 27.00
C THR A 51 -31.19 9.99 26.24
N ILE A 52 -30.85 10.91 25.32
CA ILE A 52 -29.58 10.93 24.59
C ILE A 52 -28.41 11.09 25.57
N SER A 53 -28.49 12.01 26.53
CA SER A 53 -27.45 12.24 27.53
C SER A 53 -27.22 11.01 28.41
N SER A 54 -28.26 10.31 28.85
CA SER A 54 -28.14 9.06 29.62
C SER A 54 -27.45 7.95 28.82
N LEU A 55 -27.81 7.76 27.54
CA LEU A 55 -27.14 6.81 26.66
C LEU A 55 -25.67 7.19 26.43
N GLN A 56 -25.36 8.48 26.25
CA GLN A 56 -23.98 8.95 26.12
C GLN A 56 -23.17 8.79 27.41
N ALA A 57 -23.76 9.00 28.59
CA ALA A 57 -23.11 8.75 29.87
C ALA A 57 -22.76 7.26 30.05
N MET A 58 -23.71 6.37 29.71
CA MET A 58 -23.47 4.91 29.69
C MET A 58 -22.40 4.51 28.66
N ALA A 59 -22.37 5.09 27.46
CA ALA A 59 -21.34 4.78 26.47
C ALA A 59 -19.93 5.24 26.86
N ASN A 60 -19.81 6.35 27.59
CA ASN A 60 -18.53 6.94 27.98
C ASN A 60 -17.97 6.40 29.30
N THR A 61 -18.79 5.75 30.12
CA THR A 61 -18.38 5.19 31.42
C THR A 61 -18.16 3.68 31.29
N PRO A 62 -16.97 3.14 31.58
CA PRO A 62 -16.76 1.70 31.50
C PRO A 62 -17.51 0.97 32.62
N ASP A 63 -18.32 -0.03 32.27
CA ASP A 63 -18.93 -0.93 33.25
C ASP A 63 -17.84 -1.80 33.91
N LEU A 64 -17.53 -1.50 35.17
CA LEU A 64 -16.51 -2.18 35.96
C LEU A 64 -16.89 -3.63 36.32
N ALA A 65 -18.17 -4.01 36.22
CA ALA A 65 -18.63 -5.40 36.37
C ALA A 65 -18.56 -6.18 35.05
N ASN A 66 -18.31 -5.52 33.92
CA ASN A 66 -18.27 -6.16 32.62
C ASN A 66 -17.07 -7.10 32.49
N LYS A 67 -17.35 -8.41 32.34
CA LYS A 67 -16.31 -9.44 32.19
C LYS A 67 -15.39 -9.23 30.98
N GLY A 68 -15.84 -8.54 29.94
CA GLY A 68 -15.02 -8.13 28.80
C GLY A 68 -14.06 -6.99 29.15
N TYR A 69 -14.53 -5.97 29.86
CA TYR A 69 -13.70 -4.84 30.31
C TYR A 69 -12.64 -5.28 31.34
N ILE A 70 -13.04 -6.10 32.32
CA ILE A 70 -12.13 -6.70 33.30
C ILE A 70 -11.00 -7.47 32.58
N ARG A 71 -11.35 -8.31 31.57
CA ARG A 71 -10.37 -9.05 30.77
C ARG A 71 -9.48 -8.15 29.91
N GLN A 72 -10.01 -7.07 29.35
CA GLN A 72 -9.23 -6.08 28.59
C GLN A 72 -8.10 -5.52 29.46
N LYS A 73 -8.44 -5.07 30.68
CA LYS A 73 -7.49 -4.52 31.65
C LYS A 73 -6.52 -5.57 32.21
N GLN A 74 -7.00 -6.78 32.50
CA GLN A 74 -6.13 -7.89 32.93
C GLN A 74 -5.13 -8.33 31.87
N ALA A 75 -5.43 -8.13 30.58
CA ALA A 75 -4.52 -8.37 29.47
C ALA A 75 -3.55 -7.19 29.18
N GLY A 76 -3.46 -6.20 30.08
CA GLY A 76 -2.60 -5.01 29.93
C GLY A 76 -3.09 -3.98 28.90
N LYS A 77 -4.17 -4.28 28.17
CA LYS A 77 -4.67 -3.45 27.07
C LYS A 77 -5.43 -2.21 27.55
N LEU A 78 -5.30 -1.13 26.78
CA LEU A 78 -6.16 0.05 26.91
C LEU A 78 -7.61 -0.28 26.49
N TRP A 79 -8.56 0.45 27.06
CA TRP A 79 -9.96 0.44 26.62
C TRP A 79 -10.15 1.39 25.42
N VAL A 80 -11.17 1.15 24.58
CA VAL A 80 -11.34 1.83 23.30
C VAL A 80 -11.35 3.37 23.41
N ARG A 81 -11.98 3.93 24.45
CA ARG A 81 -12.04 5.40 24.62
C ARG A 81 -10.72 5.97 25.14
N GLU A 82 -9.96 5.22 25.93
CA GLU A 82 -8.61 5.61 26.36
C GLU A 82 -7.68 5.70 25.16
N ARG A 83 -7.74 4.72 24.24
CA ARG A 83 -6.98 4.73 22.97
C ARG A 83 -7.30 5.95 22.11
N VAL A 84 -8.59 6.29 21.98
CA VAL A 84 -9.04 7.46 21.23
C VAL A 84 -8.55 8.77 21.87
N LEU A 85 -8.59 8.88 23.20
CA LEU A 85 -8.12 10.05 23.94
C LEU A 85 -6.58 10.16 23.97
N GLN A 86 -5.85 9.04 23.98
CA GLN A 86 -4.38 9.05 23.90
C GLN A 86 -3.86 9.29 22.49
N LEU A 87 -4.55 8.84 21.44
CA LEU A 87 -4.16 9.07 20.05
C LEU A 87 -4.30 10.56 19.66
N LEU A 88 -5.47 11.13 19.92
CA LEU A 88 -5.92 12.42 19.40
C LEU A 88 -5.44 13.61 20.26
N ASP A 89 -5.47 14.80 19.69
CA ASP A 89 -5.20 16.03 20.44
C ASP A 89 -6.33 16.30 21.46
N GLN A 90 -5.98 16.94 22.58
CA GLN A 90 -6.91 17.28 23.66
C GLN A 90 -8.15 18.02 23.14
N ASP A 91 -9.32 17.68 23.71
CA ASP A 91 -10.65 18.24 23.38
C ASP A 91 -11.09 18.16 21.91
N SER A 92 -10.35 17.43 21.05
CA SER A 92 -10.62 17.36 19.61
C SER A 92 -11.59 16.25 19.17
N PHE A 93 -11.75 15.20 20.00
CA PHE A 93 -12.57 14.03 19.69
C PHE A 93 -14.06 14.40 19.50
N ARG A 94 -14.65 14.03 18.35
CA ARG A 94 -16.10 14.16 18.08
C ARG A 94 -16.63 12.84 17.52
N GLU A 95 -17.36 12.09 18.35
CA GLU A 95 -17.92 10.79 18.00
C GLU A 95 -19.08 10.89 16.98
N VAL A 96 -19.14 9.94 16.06
CA VAL A 96 -20.26 9.73 15.13
C VAL A 96 -21.07 8.53 15.60
N GLY A 97 -22.35 8.73 15.89
CA GLY A 97 -23.24 7.68 16.41
C GLY A 97 -22.88 7.24 17.83
N SER A 98 -22.81 8.19 18.77
CA SER A 98 -22.49 7.94 20.20
C SER A 98 -23.60 7.23 20.98
N VAL A 99 -24.84 7.27 20.48
CA VAL A 99 -26.01 6.53 21.00
C VAL A 99 -26.38 5.31 20.13
N SER A 100 -25.48 4.88 19.25
CA SER A 100 -25.71 3.74 18.35
C SER A 100 -25.26 2.43 18.99
N GLY A 101 -26.22 1.55 19.28
CA GLY A 101 -26.03 0.20 19.83
C GLY A 101 -27.36 -0.47 20.14
N THR A 102 -27.37 -1.45 21.04
CA THR A 102 -28.58 -2.18 21.47
C THR A 102 -29.09 -1.60 22.79
N VAL A 103 -30.35 -1.16 22.83
CA VAL A 103 -31.01 -0.60 24.03
C VAL A 103 -32.22 -1.45 24.40
N GLU A 104 -32.33 -1.81 25.67
CA GLU A 104 -33.56 -2.40 26.23
C GLU A 104 -34.46 -1.29 26.77
N TRP A 105 -35.71 -1.22 26.31
CA TRP A 105 -36.66 -0.16 26.65
C TRP A 105 -37.74 -0.66 27.62
N ARG A 106 -38.03 0.12 28.67
CA ARG A 106 -39.18 -0.07 29.55
C ARG A 106 -40.28 0.92 29.21
N LYS A 107 -41.52 0.46 29.11
CA LYS A 107 -42.71 1.33 29.12
C LYS A 107 -42.92 1.87 30.52
N VAL A 108 -42.97 3.18 30.65
CA VAL A 108 -43.29 3.85 31.90
C VAL A 108 -44.79 4.11 31.92
N GLU A 109 -45.49 3.49 32.86
CA GLU A 109 -46.91 3.77 33.09
C GLU A 109 -47.05 5.16 33.73
N ALA A 110 -47.46 6.13 32.91
CA ALA A 110 -47.59 7.51 33.36
C ALA A 110 -48.90 7.69 34.13
N SER A 111 -48.82 8.11 35.39
CA SER A 111 -49.95 8.11 36.36
C SER A 111 -51.07 9.13 36.08
N GLN A 112 -51.02 9.86 34.95
CA GLN A 112 -52.13 10.71 34.49
C GLN A 112 -52.05 11.23 33.03
N SER A 113 -50.95 11.03 32.31
CA SER A 113 -50.73 11.52 30.95
C SER A 113 -50.96 10.45 29.87
N LYS A 114 -51.42 10.83 28.68
CA LYS A 114 -51.78 9.88 27.60
C LYS A 114 -50.60 9.51 26.68
N GLY A 115 -49.37 9.75 27.13
CA GLY A 115 -48.15 9.43 26.39
C GLY A 115 -47.67 8.00 26.64
N LYS A 116 -47.36 7.27 25.57
CA LYS A 116 -46.55 6.04 25.66
C LYS A 116 -45.08 6.44 25.84
N LYS A 117 -44.66 6.71 27.08
CA LYS A 117 -43.25 7.00 27.40
C LYS A 117 -42.47 5.70 27.52
N GLU A 118 -41.31 5.64 26.90
CA GLU A 118 -40.35 4.54 27.06
C GLU A 118 -39.00 5.10 27.52
N GLU A 119 -38.32 4.38 28.43
CA GLU A 119 -37.04 4.77 29.02
C GLU A 119 -36.03 3.62 28.92
N PRO A 120 -34.72 3.89 28.74
CA PRO A 120 -33.70 2.84 28.60
C PRO A 120 -33.42 2.18 29.96
N ILE A 121 -33.52 0.84 30.00
CA ILE A 121 -33.12 0.00 31.15
C ILE A 121 -31.62 -0.27 31.11
N SER A 122 -31.14 -0.67 29.93
CA SER A 122 -29.77 -1.07 29.67
C SER A 122 -29.37 -0.64 28.26
N TYR A 123 -28.08 -0.44 28.05
CA TYR A 123 -27.52 -0.04 26.76
C TYR A 123 -26.15 -0.69 26.55
N ILE A 124 -26.01 -1.39 25.44
CA ILE A 124 -24.73 -1.90 24.94
C ILE A 124 -24.38 -1.05 23.70
N PRO A 125 -23.40 -0.13 23.76
CA PRO A 125 -22.98 0.62 22.60
C PRO A 125 -22.39 -0.32 21.54
N SER A 126 -22.44 0.09 20.26
CA SER A 126 -21.74 -0.62 19.19
C SER A 126 -20.25 -0.73 19.54
N ASN A 127 -19.66 -1.91 19.32
CA ASN A 127 -18.24 -2.23 19.58
C ASN A 127 -17.25 -1.55 18.62
N ASN A 128 -17.61 -0.37 18.10
CA ASN A 128 -16.82 0.44 17.21
C ASN A 128 -17.08 1.92 17.51
N VAL A 129 -16.13 2.54 18.21
CA VAL A 129 -16.08 3.98 18.48
C VAL A 129 -15.43 4.63 17.26
N GLN A 130 -16.11 5.62 16.67
CA GLN A 130 -15.71 6.17 15.38
C GLN A 130 -16.04 7.65 15.33
N GLY A 131 -15.30 8.42 14.55
CA GLY A 131 -15.62 9.83 14.32
C GLY A 131 -14.44 10.66 13.86
N PHE A 132 -14.39 11.91 14.31
CA PHE A 132 -13.34 12.87 14.00
C PHE A 132 -12.42 13.09 15.19
N GLY A 133 -11.20 13.54 14.88
CA GLY A 133 -10.31 14.18 15.83
C GLY A 133 -9.35 15.14 15.14
N LEU A 134 -8.50 15.79 15.93
CA LEU A 134 -7.25 16.37 15.46
C LEU A 134 -6.09 15.48 15.89
N LEU A 135 -5.02 15.47 15.09
CA LEU A 135 -3.77 14.80 15.38
C LEU A 135 -2.65 15.77 14.98
N ARG A 136 -1.92 16.31 15.96
CA ARG A 136 -0.96 17.42 15.78
C ARG A 136 -1.56 18.60 15.00
N GLY A 137 -2.78 19.00 15.39
CA GLY A 137 -3.58 20.06 14.78
C GLY A 137 -4.28 19.68 13.48
N ARG A 138 -4.02 18.48 12.93
CA ARG A 138 -4.53 18.05 11.62
C ARG A 138 -5.80 17.22 11.76
N LYS A 139 -6.87 17.60 11.07
CA LYS A 139 -8.14 16.87 11.09
C LYS A 139 -8.03 15.47 10.47
N VAL A 140 -8.42 14.46 11.23
CA VAL A 140 -8.48 13.05 10.82
C VAL A 140 -9.88 12.48 11.06
N LEU A 141 -10.17 11.38 10.37
CA LEU A 141 -11.20 10.43 10.72
C LEU A 141 -10.57 9.25 11.44
N PHE A 142 -11.34 8.53 12.26
CA PHE A 142 -10.86 7.28 12.85
C PHE A 142 -11.97 6.24 13.05
N THR A 143 -11.54 5.00 13.21
CA THR A 143 -12.34 3.89 13.75
C THR A 143 -11.53 3.13 14.79
N ALA A 144 -12.11 2.82 15.94
CA ALA A 144 -11.49 2.06 17.01
C ALA A 144 -12.42 0.93 17.47
N ASP A 145 -11.93 -0.31 17.44
CA ASP A 145 -12.68 -1.49 17.89
C ASP A 145 -12.69 -1.59 19.42
N ASP A 146 -13.84 -1.97 20.01
CA ASP A 146 -13.95 -2.32 21.43
C ASP A 146 -14.01 -3.83 21.63
N PHE A 147 -12.87 -4.42 21.94
CA PHE A 147 -12.75 -5.85 22.22
C PHE A 147 -13.54 -6.30 23.46
N SER A 148 -13.84 -5.40 24.41
CA SER A 148 -14.66 -5.75 25.58
C SER A 148 -16.09 -6.12 25.18
N ILE A 149 -16.60 -5.57 24.07
CA ILE A 149 -17.95 -5.79 23.56
C ILE A 149 -17.92 -6.82 22.43
N ARG A 150 -18.22 -8.07 22.78
CA ARG A 150 -18.27 -9.23 21.86
C ARG A 150 -16.96 -9.46 21.08
N ALA A 151 -15.78 -9.15 21.64
CA ALA A 151 -14.48 -9.30 20.95
C ALA A 151 -14.42 -8.65 19.54
N GLY A 152 -15.14 -7.53 19.37
CA GLY A 152 -15.24 -6.86 18.07
C GLY A 152 -16.03 -7.62 16.99
N HIS A 153 -16.82 -8.65 17.32
CA HIS A 153 -17.63 -9.41 16.34
C HIS A 153 -18.86 -8.64 15.81
N ALA A 154 -19.34 -9.06 14.64
CA ALA A 154 -20.48 -8.49 13.92
C ALA A 154 -21.76 -8.33 14.75
N ASP A 155 -22.03 -9.24 15.67
CA ASP A 155 -23.25 -9.22 16.50
C ASP A 155 -23.18 -8.21 17.66
N GLY A 156 -22.03 -7.58 17.89
CA GLY A 156 -21.88 -6.36 18.70
C GLY A 156 -21.64 -5.09 17.87
N ALA A 157 -21.64 -5.19 16.53
CA ALA A 157 -21.24 -4.12 15.63
C ALA A 157 -22.41 -3.55 14.82
N LEU A 158 -22.26 -2.31 14.36
CA LEU A 158 -23.14 -1.68 13.36
C LEU A 158 -22.31 -1.34 12.12
N MET A 159 -22.38 -2.21 11.10
CA MET A 159 -21.57 -2.14 9.89
C MET A 159 -21.77 -0.81 9.14
N GLU A 160 -22.97 -0.23 9.23
CA GLU A 160 -23.35 1.07 8.68
C GLU A 160 -22.48 2.21 9.22
N LYS A 161 -22.05 2.17 10.49
CA LYS A 161 -21.10 3.17 11.04
C LYS A 161 -19.78 3.11 10.26
N THR A 162 -19.19 1.91 10.17
CA THR A 162 -17.92 1.70 9.46
C THR A 162 -18.03 2.08 7.99
N ILE A 163 -19.08 1.66 7.29
CA ILE A 163 -19.33 2.04 5.89
C ILE A 163 -19.47 3.57 5.76
N TYR A 164 -20.15 4.24 6.69
CA TYR A 164 -20.29 5.69 6.68
C TYR A 164 -18.93 6.39 6.82
N MET A 165 -18.06 5.93 7.74
CA MET A 165 -16.73 6.50 7.93
C MET A 165 -15.81 6.29 6.72
N GLU A 166 -15.80 5.08 6.13
CA GLU A 166 -15.00 4.78 4.94
C GLU A 166 -15.49 5.59 3.72
N LYS A 167 -16.78 5.89 3.61
CA LYS A 167 -17.35 6.84 2.62
C LYS A 167 -17.00 8.30 2.93
N LEU A 168 -16.97 8.67 4.21
CA LEU A 168 -16.70 10.04 4.66
C LEU A 168 -15.24 10.44 4.40
N ALA A 169 -14.31 9.50 4.51
CA ALA A 169 -12.90 9.69 4.12
C ALA A 169 -12.78 10.07 2.64
N VAL A 170 -13.44 9.33 1.75
CA VAL A 170 -13.53 9.64 0.32
C VAL A 170 -14.17 11.02 0.07
N ALA A 171 -15.31 11.30 0.72
CA ALA A 171 -16.09 12.51 0.48
C ALA A 171 -15.36 13.80 0.94
N LEU A 172 -14.67 13.74 2.08
CA LEU A 172 -13.95 14.89 2.65
C LEU A 172 -12.47 14.96 2.25
N ARG A 173 -11.92 13.90 1.66
CA ARG A 173 -10.47 13.71 1.43
C ARG A 173 -9.66 13.93 2.71
N LEU A 174 -10.07 13.26 3.80
CA LEU A 174 -9.39 13.30 5.09
C LEU A 174 -8.69 11.96 5.39
N PRO A 175 -7.50 11.97 5.99
CA PRO A 175 -6.84 10.77 6.52
C PRO A 175 -7.78 9.95 7.43
N ILE A 176 -7.64 8.63 7.40
CA ILE A 176 -8.34 7.71 8.30
C ILE A 176 -7.36 6.85 9.10
N ILE A 177 -7.57 6.80 10.42
CA ILE A 177 -6.80 5.97 11.35
C ILE A 177 -7.64 4.78 11.82
N LYS A 178 -7.09 3.57 11.77
CA LYS A 178 -7.76 2.33 12.20
C LYS A 178 -7.06 1.73 13.41
N LEU A 179 -7.71 1.72 14.57
CA LEU A 179 -7.24 1.05 15.77
C LEU A 179 -7.99 -0.29 15.91
N VAL A 180 -7.30 -1.40 15.71
CA VAL A 180 -7.92 -2.74 15.59
C VAL A 180 -7.56 -3.62 16.78
N ASP A 181 -8.60 -4.19 17.38
CA ASP A 181 -8.54 -5.14 18.50
C ASP A 181 -9.83 -5.97 18.47
N GLY A 182 -9.75 -7.19 17.90
CA GLY A 182 -10.89 -8.04 17.57
C GLY A 182 -11.06 -8.26 16.07
N SER A 183 -12.29 -8.56 15.65
CA SER A 183 -12.60 -8.83 14.24
C SER A 183 -13.15 -7.64 13.44
N SER A 184 -13.20 -6.43 14.00
CA SER A 184 -13.71 -5.19 13.37
C SER A 184 -15.12 -5.29 12.75
N GLY A 185 -16.07 -5.90 13.45
CA GLY A 185 -17.40 -6.22 12.91
C GLY A 185 -17.37 -7.43 11.95
N GLY A 186 -16.33 -8.26 12.03
CA GLY A 186 -16.17 -9.49 11.28
C GLY A 186 -17.12 -10.60 11.72
N GLY A 187 -17.21 -11.65 10.91
CA GLY A 187 -18.23 -12.70 11.03
C GLY A 187 -18.43 -13.27 12.43
N SER A 188 -19.69 -13.56 12.77
CA SER A 188 -20.09 -14.13 14.05
C SER A 188 -21.10 -15.25 13.82
N VAL A 189 -20.95 -16.38 14.51
CA VAL A 189 -21.84 -17.54 14.36
C VAL A 189 -23.23 -17.28 14.93
N THR A 190 -23.35 -16.38 15.92
CA THR A 190 -24.64 -15.96 16.49
C THR A 190 -25.51 -15.19 15.49
N THR A 191 -24.92 -14.56 14.46
CA THR A 191 -25.68 -13.92 13.38
C THR A 191 -26.59 -14.93 12.66
N ILE A 192 -26.16 -16.18 12.49
CA ILE A 192 -26.99 -17.23 11.85
C ILE A 192 -28.24 -17.50 12.68
N GLN A 193 -28.12 -17.55 14.02
CA GLN A 193 -29.25 -17.73 14.92
C GLN A 193 -30.17 -16.49 14.96
N LYS A 194 -29.60 -15.28 14.90
CA LYS A 194 -30.33 -14.01 14.95
C LYS A 194 -31.15 -13.75 13.68
N GLU A 195 -30.56 -13.97 12.51
CA GLU A 195 -31.21 -13.69 11.22
C GLU A 195 -32.04 -14.91 10.72
N GLY A 196 -31.80 -16.11 11.28
CA GLY A 196 -32.53 -17.34 10.96
C GLY A 196 -31.99 -18.12 9.75
N PHE A 197 -30.91 -17.65 9.12
CA PHE A 197 -30.27 -18.30 7.97
C PHE A 197 -28.76 -17.99 7.91
N SER A 198 -28.00 -18.83 7.20
CA SER A 198 -26.60 -18.56 6.86
C SER A 198 -26.48 -17.77 5.55
N TYR A 199 -25.46 -16.92 5.44
CA TYR A 199 -25.30 -15.95 4.34
C TYR A 199 -23.91 -16.02 3.72
N ILE A 200 -23.80 -15.65 2.44
CA ILE A 200 -22.51 -15.41 1.78
C ILE A 200 -21.97 -14.06 2.28
N PRO A 201 -20.77 -13.98 2.91
CA PRO A 201 -20.30 -12.74 3.53
C PRO A 201 -20.14 -11.56 2.55
N PRO A 202 -20.86 -10.44 2.75
CA PRO A 202 -20.72 -9.26 1.91
C PRO A 202 -19.53 -8.40 2.35
N MET A 203 -18.83 -7.76 1.40
CA MET A 203 -17.70 -6.85 1.65
C MET A 203 -18.00 -5.39 1.20
N PRO A 204 -19.01 -4.72 1.79
CA PRO A 204 -19.50 -3.42 1.32
C PRO A 204 -18.51 -2.26 1.53
N SER A 205 -17.61 -2.36 2.52
CA SER A 205 -16.60 -1.35 2.83
C SER A 205 -15.41 -1.36 1.87
N PHE A 206 -15.07 -2.53 1.29
CA PHE A 206 -13.78 -2.71 0.61
C PHE A 206 -13.63 -1.86 -0.66
N ASN A 207 -14.74 -1.63 -1.38
CA ASN A 207 -14.78 -0.67 -2.50
C ASN A 207 -14.38 0.75 -2.10
N HIS A 208 -14.74 1.19 -0.88
CA HIS A 208 -14.38 2.51 -0.37
C HIS A 208 -12.94 2.55 0.14
N VAL A 209 -12.44 1.46 0.74
CA VAL A 209 -11.00 1.33 1.08
C VAL A 209 -10.15 1.45 -0.19
N VAL A 210 -10.44 0.65 -1.23
CA VAL A 210 -9.73 0.71 -2.53
C VAL A 210 -9.84 2.10 -3.16
N GLN A 211 -10.99 2.77 -3.04
CA GLN A 211 -11.16 4.15 -3.51
C GLN A 211 -10.27 5.15 -2.75
N GLN A 212 -10.11 5.00 -1.44
CA GLN A 212 -9.19 5.85 -0.65
C GLN A 212 -7.74 5.65 -1.05
N LEU A 213 -7.30 4.39 -1.22
CA LEU A 213 -5.95 4.04 -1.67
C LEU A 213 -5.65 4.67 -3.04
N ASN A 214 -6.56 4.46 -4.01
CA ASN A 214 -6.44 5.04 -5.35
C ASN A 214 -6.57 6.58 -5.41
N MET A 215 -7.00 7.23 -4.31
CA MET A 215 -7.03 8.68 -4.15
C MET A 215 -5.85 9.22 -3.32
N GLY A 216 -4.95 8.35 -2.85
CA GLY A 216 -3.87 8.71 -1.94
C GLY A 216 -4.35 9.34 -0.64
N ILE A 217 -5.52 8.96 -0.14
CA ILE A 217 -5.98 9.36 1.18
C ILE A 217 -5.21 8.53 2.21
N PRO A 218 -4.43 9.13 3.14
CA PRO A 218 -3.68 8.36 4.12
C PRO A 218 -4.61 7.46 4.91
N ASN A 219 -4.27 6.17 4.95
CA ASN A 219 -5.04 5.14 5.61
C ASN A 219 -4.01 4.36 6.43
N LEU A 220 -4.03 4.56 7.74
CA LEU A 220 -2.97 4.15 8.67
C LEU A 220 -3.59 3.25 9.75
N GLY A 221 -2.97 2.11 10.06
CA GLY A 221 -3.55 1.11 10.96
C GLY A 221 -2.63 0.73 12.12
N ALA A 222 -3.20 0.47 13.29
CA ALA A 222 -2.51 -0.14 14.42
C ALA A 222 -3.23 -1.41 14.89
N VAL A 223 -2.46 -2.48 15.13
CA VAL A 223 -2.89 -3.70 15.81
C VAL A 223 -2.59 -3.55 17.30
N LEU A 224 -3.64 -3.49 18.12
CA LEU A 224 -3.60 -3.22 19.57
C LEU A 224 -4.21 -4.39 20.37
N GLY A 225 -4.07 -5.60 19.85
CA GLY A 225 -4.77 -6.79 20.31
C GLY A 225 -4.89 -7.84 19.21
N PRO A 226 -5.73 -8.87 19.37
CA PRO A 226 -5.92 -9.90 18.35
C PRO A 226 -6.74 -9.37 17.16
N ALA A 227 -6.10 -9.05 16.05
CA ALA A 227 -6.72 -8.65 14.79
C ALA A 227 -7.12 -9.89 13.96
N ILE A 228 -8.43 -10.16 13.85
CA ILE A 228 -8.94 -11.44 13.31
C ILE A 228 -9.68 -11.24 11.99
N GLY A 229 -9.25 -11.93 10.93
CA GLY A 229 -9.96 -12.01 9.66
C GLY A 229 -10.21 -10.65 9.01
N LEU A 230 -11.42 -10.10 9.13
CA LEU A 230 -11.72 -8.74 8.67
C LEU A 230 -10.87 -7.69 9.41
N GLY A 231 -10.61 -7.85 10.71
CA GLY A 231 -9.73 -6.96 11.46
C GLY A 231 -8.30 -6.94 10.90
N ALA A 232 -7.74 -8.13 10.64
CA ALA A 232 -6.45 -8.27 9.96
C ALA A 232 -6.45 -7.57 8.58
N ALA A 233 -7.43 -7.89 7.73
CA ALA A 233 -7.54 -7.32 6.39
C ALA A 233 -7.70 -5.78 6.39
N ARG A 234 -8.34 -5.20 7.42
CA ARG A 234 -8.48 -3.74 7.57
C ARG A 234 -7.16 -3.04 7.87
N VAL A 235 -6.21 -3.69 8.56
CA VAL A 235 -4.88 -3.13 8.82
C VAL A 235 -3.92 -3.42 7.66
N VAL A 236 -3.87 -4.64 7.13
CA VAL A 236 -2.96 -5.01 6.03
C VAL A 236 -3.27 -4.23 4.73
N SER A 237 -4.52 -3.77 4.56
CA SER A 237 -4.91 -2.85 3.47
C SER A 237 -4.51 -1.38 3.67
N CYS A 238 -3.78 -1.03 4.74
CA CYS A 238 -3.32 0.33 4.99
C CYS A 238 -2.06 0.68 4.18
N HIS A 239 -1.86 1.98 3.96
CA HIS A 239 -0.63 2.54 3.39
C HIS A 239 0.57 2.34 4.34
N PHE A 240 0.32 2.41 5.65
CA PHE A 240 1.27 2.07 6.71
C PHE A 240 0.54 1.39 7.87
N SER A 241 1.20 0.44 8.50
CA SER A 241 0.65 -0.39 9.57
C SER A 241 1.69 -0.66 10.67
N VAL A 242 1.24 -0.65 11.93
CA VAL A 242 2.09 -0.90 13.09
C VAL A 242 1.45 -1.92 14.05
N MET A 243 2.23 -2.76 14.72
CA MET A 243 1.76 -3.69 15.75
C MET A 243 2.46 -3.47 17.09
N ALA A 244 1.68 -3.41 18.17
CA ALA A 244 2.19 -3.33 19.54
C ALA A 244 2.81 -4.69 19.94
N ALA A 245 4.05 -4.69 20.41
CA ALA A 245 4.85 -5.89 20.70
C ALA A 245 4.38 -6.66 21.94
N ASP A 246 3.72 -5.97 22.87
CA ASP A 246 3.22 -6.45 24.15
C ASP A 246 1.84 -7.14 24.04
N VAL A 247 0.93 -6.59 23.24
CA VAL A 247 -0.49 -7.04 23.19
C VAL A 247 -0.99 -7.43 21.79
N GLY A 248 -0.24 -7.13 20.73
CA GLY A 248 -0.68 -7.35 19.35
C GLY A 248 -0.62 -8.81 18.89
N ALA A 249 -1.60 -9.23 18.10
CA ALA A 249 -1.53 -10.45 17.29
C ALA A 249 -2.39 -10.30 16.03
N LEU A 250 -2.08 -11.02 14.96
CA LEU A 250 -2.83 -10.96 13.71
C LEU A 250 -2.97 -12.35 13.08
N PHE A 251 -4.18 -12.73 12.66
CA PHE A 251 -4.41 -14.01 12.00
C PHE A 251 -5.71 -14.05 11.20
N ASN A 252 -5.74 -14.89 10.15
CA ASN A 252 -6.91 -15.08 9.30
C ASN A 252 -8.08 -15.75 10.04
N ALA A 253 -7.77 -16.69 10.94
CA ALA A 253 -8.71 -17.37 11.83
C ALA A 253 -8.02 -17.69 13.17
N GLY A 254 -8.76 -17.72 14.27
CA GLY A 254 -8.17 -17.93 15.61
C GLY A 254 -7.77 -19.39 15.90
N PRO A 255 -6.94 -19.65 16.93
CA PRO A 255 -6.34 -20.96 17.17
C PRO A 255 -7.31 -22.15 17.22
N LYS A 256 -8.52 -21.97 17.77
CA LYS A 256 -9.54 -23.05 17.79
C LYS A 256 -10.12 -23.38 16.40
N VAL A 257 -10.10 -22.45 15.46
CA VAL A 257 -10.47 -22.71 14.06
C VAL A 257 -9.30 -23.35 13.31
N VAL A 258 -8.07 -22.91 13.58
CA VAL A 258 -6.85 -23.50 13.03
C VAL A 258 -6.74 -24.97 13.43
N ALA A 259 -6.81 -25.28 14.73
CA ALA A 259 -6.82 -26.65 15.24
C ALA A 259 -7.88 -27.54 14.55
N GLY A 260 -9.12 -27.05 14.42
CA GLY A 260 -10.21 -27.79 13.77
C GLY A 260 -10.10 -27.94 12.25
N ALA A 261 -9.20 -27.22 11.59
CA ALA A 261 -9.03 -27.22 10.12
C ALA A 261 -7.66 -27.75 9.63
N THR A 262 -6.66 -27.77 10.51
CA THR A 262 -5.26 -28.15 10.19
C THR A 262 -4.70 -29.22 11.12
N PHE A 263 -5.38 -29.50 12.24
CA PHE A 263 -4.91 -30.33 13.36
C PHE A 263 -3.72 -29.74 14.15
N GLU A 264 -3.37 -28.47 13.91
CA GLU A 264 -2.40 -27.73 14.73
C GLU A 264 -3.04 -27.26 16.05
N GLU A 265 -2.93 -28.09 17.10
CA GLU A 265 -3.46 -27.78 18.43
C GLU A 265 -2.48 -26.97 19.31
N GLY A 266 -2.94 -26.52 20.49
CA GLY A 266 -2.10 -25.90 21.52
C GLY A 266 -1.67 -24.45 21.29
N LEU A 267 -1.66 -23.97 20.04
CA LEU A 267 -1.16 -22.63 19.66
C LEU A 267 -1.79 -21.47 20.46
N SER A 268 -0.95 -20.60 21.01
CA SER A 268 -1.36 -19.29 21.52
C SER A 268 -1.53 -18.27 20.40
N PHE A 269 -1.99 -17.05 20.73
CA PHE A 269 -2.02 -15.94 19.76
C PHE A 269 -0.60 -15.54 19.30
N THR A 270 0.40 -15.68 20.16
CA THR A 270 1.80 -15.34 19.84
C THR A 270 2.41 -16.35 18.88
N ASP A 271 2.14 -17.64 19.09
CA ASP A 271 2.66 -18.73 18.23
C ASP A 271 2.04 -18.67 16.83
N LEU A 272 0.72 -18.46 16.76
CA LEU A 272 -0.04 -18.42 15.51
C LEU A 272 0.21 -17.12 14.69
N GLY A 273 0.51 -16.00 15.35
CA GLY A 273 0.50 -14.71 14.68
C GLY A 273 0.96 -13.52 15.52
N GLY A 274 1.98 -13.72 16.37
CA GLY A 274 2.54 -12.65 17.20
C GLY A 274 3.32 -11.58 16.41
N PRO A 275 3.68 -10.45 17.06
CA PRO A 275 4.24 -9.27 16.39
C PRO A 275 5.53 -9.54 15.62
N LYS A 276 6.44 -10.33 16.21
CA LYS A 276 7.71 -10.73 15.58
C LYS A 276 7.51 -11.47 14.25
N MET A 277 6.43 -12.24 14.08
CA MET A 277 6.16 -12.95 12.84
C MET A 277 5.75 -11.95 11.73
N HIS A 278 4.74 -11.12 12.00
CA HIS A 278 4.17 -10.24 10.97
C HIS A 278 5.03 -9.04 10.62
N CYS A 279 5.87 -8.58 11.55
CA CYS A 279 6.81 -7.50 11.28
C CYS A 279 8.11 -7.99 10.61
N THR A 280 8.40 -9.30 10.58
CA THR A 280 9.54 -9.88 9.84
C THR A 280 9.15 -10.47 8.48
N ASN A 281 7.88 -10.82 8.27
CA ASN A 281 7.36 -11.31 6.98
C ASN A 281 6.75 -10.22 6.08
N GLY A 282 6.64 -8.97 6.55
CA GLY A 282 6.10 -7.83 5.79
C GLY A 282 4.56 -7.73 5.73
N THR A 283 3.84 -8.49 6.57
CA THR A 283 2.37 -8.37 6.71
C THR A 283 1.99 -7.08 7.46
N ILE A 284 2.83 -6.65 8.39
CA ILE A 284 2.76 -5.35 9.07
C ILE A 284 4.06 -4.59 8.79
N ASP A 285 3.98 -3.28 8.57
CA ASP A 285 5.14 -2.48 8.20
C ASP A 285 6.13 -2.35 9.36
N ASN A 286 5.69 -1.89 10.54
CA ASN A 286 6.56 -1.69 11.71
C ASN A 286 6.08 -2.43 12.97
N MET A 287 7.02 -2.76 13.84
CA MET A 287 6.75 -3.11 15.23
C MET A 287 6.91 -1.86 16.11
N ALA A 288 6.18 -1.80 17.22
CA ALA A 288 6.33 -0.78 18.26
C ALA A 288 6.29 -1.47 19.63
N ALA A 289 6.96 -0.95 20.65
CA ALA A 289 7.07 -1.62 21.95
C ALA A 289 5.71 -1.81 22.66
N ASN A 290 4.77 -0.88 22.46
CA ASN A 290 3.45 -0.87 23.09
C ASN A 290 2.43 0.01 22.33
N GLU A 291 1.19 0.07 22.82
CA GLU A 291 0.10 0.88 22.24
C GLU A 291 0.43 2.37 22.09
N GLN A 292 1.12 2.99 23.06
CA GLN A 292 1.44 4.42 23.02
C GLN A 292 2.48 4.74 21.94
N GLU A 293 3.44 3.85 21.72
CA GLU A 293 4.41 3.99 20.62
C GLU A 293 3.76 3.72 19.25
N CYS A 294 2.81 2.79 19.14
CA CYS A 294 1.96 2.66 17.94
C CYS A 294 1.29 4.00 17.58
N PHE A 295 0.73 4.73 18.55
CA PHE A 295 0.14 6.04 18.29
C PHE A 295 1.21 7.04 17.79
N GLU A 296 2.41 7.03 18.37
CA GLU A 296 3.46 7.97 17.97
C GLU A 296 4.04 7.66 16.57
N GLN A 297 4.20 6.40 16.20
CA GLN A 297 4.56 6.02 14.82
C GLN A 297 3.47 6.46 13.83
N LEU A 298 2.18 6.28 14.16
CA LEU A 298 1.06 6.80 13.35
C LEU A 298 1.10 8.33 13.20
N ARG A 299 1.44 9.08 14.26
CA ARG A 299 1.61 10.54 14.18
C ARG A 299 2.79 10.94 13.32
N THR A 300 3.91 10.25 13.48
CA THR A 300 5.15 10.50 12.77
C THR A 300 4.97 10.26 11.28
N VAL A 301 4.43 9.11 10.87
CA VAL A 301 4.12 8.84 9.45
C VAL A 301 3.16 9.88 8.88
N LEU A 302 2.06 10.21 9.57
CA LEU A 302 1.10 11.18 9.05
C LEU A 302 1.74 12.58 8.83
N SER A 303 2.78 12.94 9.60
CA SER A 303 3.50 14.22 9.44
C SER A 303 4.21 14.38 8.08
N TYR A 304 4.43 13.30 7.33
CA TYR A 304 5.04 13.33 5.98
C TYR A 304 4.01 13.40 4.85
N LEU A 305 2.75 13.02 5.09
CA LEU A 305 1.78 12.73 4.02
C LEU A 305 0.83 13.90 3.75
N PRO A 306 0.41 14.15 2.49
CA PRO A 306 -0.69 15.08 2.18
C PRO A 306 -2.05 14.53 2.66
N ASN A 307 -3.11 15.34 2.63
CA ASN A 307 -4.48 14.86 2.96
C ASN A 307 -5.07 13.92 1.89
N SER A 308 -4.60 14.05 0.65
CA SER A 308 -4.88 13.13 -0.45
C SER A 308 -3.74 13.22 -1.48
N GLY A 309 -3.60 12.25 -2.38
CA GLY A 309 -2.67 12.31 -3.51
C GLY A 309 -2.94 13.44 -4.51
N SER A 310 -4.05 14.19 -4.33
CA SER A 310 -4.34 15.44 -5.06
C SER A 310 -3.75 16.70 -4.40
N SER A 311 -2.89 16.55 -3.39
CA SER A 311 -2.21 17.65 -2.69
C SER A 311 -0.73 17.30 -2.48
N LEU A 312 0.14 18.31 -2.45
CA LEU A 312 1.56 18.11 -2.17
C LEU A 312 1.81 17.81 -0.68
N PRO A 313 2.87 17.05 -0.33
CA PRO A 313 3.30 16.82 1.04
C PRO A 313 3.51 18.12 1.85
N PRO A 314 3.26 18.11 3.17
CA PRO A 314 3.46 19.28 4.03
C PRO A 314 4.97 19.61 4.17
N ILE A 315 5.33 20.86 3.90
CA ILE A 315 6.69 21.38 4.15
C ILE A 315 6.70 22.06 5.53
N ILE A 316 7.70 21.75 6.35
CA ILE A 316 7.92 22.40 7.65
C ILE A 316 9.11 23.38 7.57
N SER A 317 9.26 24.26 8.57
CA SER A 317 10.52 24.96 8.78
C SER A 317 11.56 24.02 9.41
N THR A 318 12.81 24.12 8.97
CA THR A 318 13.96 23.47 9.60
C THR A 318 15.00 24.51 10.01
N LYS A 319 15.84 24.17 10.99
CA LYS A 319 17.06 24.91 11.34
C LYS A 319 18.32 24.25 10.79
N ASP A 320 18.21 23.05 10.24
CA ASP A 320 19.31 22.29 9.66
C ASP A 320 19.72 22.90 8.30
N PRO A 321 20.91 23.50 8.14
CA PRO A 321 21.29 24.19 6.91
C PRO A 321 21.26 23.27 5.70
N ALA A 322 20.66 23.73 4.60
CA ALA A 322 20.54 22.97 3.37
C ALA A 322 21.90 22.72 2.68
N ASP A 323 22.90 23.52 3.03
CA ASP A 323 24.24 23.64 2.45
C ASP A 323 25.38 23.18 3.38
N ARG A 324 25.07 22.60 4.56
CA ARG A 324 26.12 22.05 5.43
C ARG A 324 26.91 20.93 4.75
N LEU A 325 28.22 20.93 4.96
CA LEU A 325 29.12 19.87 4.50
C LEU A 325 29.08 18.68 5.46
N CYS A 326 29.01 17.48 4.89
CA CYS A 326 29.06 16.21 5.61
C CYS A 326 30.44 15.56 5.43
N GLU A 327 31.49 16.15 5.99
CA GLU A 327 32.90 15.77 5.72
C GLU A 327 33.20 14.29 6.05
N GLU A 328 32.49 13.70 7.00
CA GLU A 328 32.58 12.29 7.40
C GLU A 328 32.24 11.31 6.26
N LEU A 329 31.42 11.71 5.29
CA LEU A 329 31.05 10.88 4.15
C LEU A 329 32.25 10.60 3.21
N ARG A 330 33.33 11.39 3.29
CA ARG A 330 34.55 11.15 2.50
C ARG A 330 35.28 9.86 2.91
N THR A 331 35.01 9.33 4.10
CA THR A 331 35.66 8.13 4.66
C THR A 331 34.69 7.01 5.02
N ILE A 332 33.38 7.21 4.89
CA ILE A 332 32.37 6.22 5.28
C ILE A 332 32.40 4.94 4.42
N ILE A 333 32.79 5.04 3.15
CA ILE A 333 32.95 3.88 2.25
C ILE A 333 34.36 3.28 2.41
N PRO A 334 34.50 2.01 2.83
CA PRO A 334 35.82 1.40 3.00
C PRO A 334 36.55 1.17 1.67
N ARG A 335 37.84 1.51 1.62
CA ARG A 335 38.75 1.21 0.49
C ARG A 335 38.90 -0.28 0.16
N ARG A 336 38.68 -1.18 1.14
CA ARG A 336 38.70 -2.64 0.94
C ARG A 336 37.33 -3.08 0.42
N LYS A 337 37.23 -3.47 -0.86
CA LYS A 337 35.96 -3.82 -1.55
C LYS A 337 35.01 -4.68 -0.73
N ALA A 338 35.52 -5.78 -0.16
CA ALA A 338 34.77 -6.74 0.64
C ALA A 338 34.35 -6.27 2.05
N ARG A 339 34.75 -5.06 2.50
CA ARG A 339 34.33 -4.53 3.80
C ARG A 339 32.99 -3.80 3.67
N MET A 340 32.04 -4.21 4.50
CA MET A 340 30.71 -3.61 4.60
C MET A 340 30.75 -2.32 5.44
N TYR A 341 29.70 -1.52 5.34
CA TYR A 341 29.44 -0.32 6.13
C TYR A 341 27.93 -0.18 6.35
N ASP A 342 27.55 0.49 7.44
CA ASP A 342 26.16 0.80 7.78
C ASP A 342 25.62 1.94 6.89
N PRO A 343 24.62 1.71 6.02
CA PRO A 343 24.06 2.76 5.16
C PRO A 343 23.14 3.73 5.90
N ARG A 344 22.63 3.40 7.10
CA ARG A 344 21.77 4.31 7.88
C ARG A 344 22.53 5.57 8.26
N LYS A 345 23.82 5.45 8.59
CA LYS A 345 24.71 6.60 8.81
C LYS A 345 24.83 7.52 7.59
N ILE A 346 24.79 7.00 6.36
CA ILE A 346 24.74 7.85 5.14
C ILE A 346 23.40 8.61 5.10
N ILE A 347 22.29 7.92 5.39
CA ILE A 347 20.95 8.51 5.40
C ILE A 347 20.87 9.61 6.46
N GLU A 348 21.14 9.29 7.72
CA GLU A 348 21.09 10.17 8.89
C GLU A 348 21.99 11.40 8.76
N THR A 349 23.23 11.22 8.26
CA THR A 349 24.14 12.36 8.00
C THR A 349 23.61 13.29 6.90
N ILE A 350 22.83 12.81 5.92
CA ILE A 350 22.37 13.62 4.77
C ILE A 350 21.02 14.28 5.05
N VAL A 351 20.07 13.58 5.66
CA VAL A 351 18.71 14.10 5.92
C VAL A 351 18.72 15.20 6.97
N ASP A 352 17.60 15.91 7.11
CA ASP A 352 17.41 16.86 8.21
C ASP A 352 17.49 16.13 9.56
N THR A 353 18.19 16.73 10.51
CA THR A 353 18.33 16.25 11.90
C THR A 353 16.97 15.83 12.49
N GLU A 354 16.94 14.69 13.19
CA GLU A 354 15.73 14.08 13.79
C GLU A 354 14.58 13.75 12.81
N SER A 355 14.82 13.77 11.48
CA SER A 355 13.77 13.47 10.49
C SER A 355 13.71 12.01 10.01
N TRP A 356 14.70 11.17 10.29
CA TRP A 356 14.70 9.79 9.79
C TRP A 356 13.63 8.93 10.46
N PHE A 357 12.80 8.25 9.66
CA PHE A 357 11.83 7.26 10.10
C PHE A 357 11.86 6.03 9.18
N GLU A 358 12.45 4.94 9.65
CA GLU A 358 12.53 3.69 8.88
C GLU A 358 11.19 2.95 8.83
N ILE A 359 10.90 2.33 7.68
CA ILE A 359 9.72 1.51 7.46
C ILE A 359 10.18 0.08 7.17
N GLY A 360 9.75 -0.88 8.01
CA GLY A 360 10.07 -2.29 7.84
C GLY A 360 11.49 -2.69 8.25
N GLU A 361 12.08 -2.05 9.25
CA GLU A 361 13.47 -2.31 9.71
C GLU A 361 13.84 -3.80 9.76
N ILE A 362 12.94 -4.65 10.28
CA ILE A 362 13.16 -6.09 10.50
C ILE A 362 12.57 -7.03 9.43
N TRP A 363 12.07 -6.51 8.29
CA TRP A 363 11.72 -7.31 7.11
C TRP A 363 12.36 -6.79 5.83
N GLY A 364 12.53 -7.67 4.82
CA GLY A 364 13.16 -7.32 3.55
C GLY A 364 14.53 -6.66 3.73
N THR A 365 15.33 -7.14 4.68
CA THR A 365 16.45 -6.42 5.31
C THR A 365 17.68 -6.20 4.40
N THR A 366 17.66 -6.75 3.19
CA THR A 366 18.53 -6.39 2.06
C THR A 366 18.25 -4.98 1.53
N ALA A 367 17.14 -4.36 1.93
CA ALA A 367 16.75 -3.00 1.58
C ALA A 367 16.30 -2.20 2.82
N ILE A 368 16.86 -1.00 2.98
CA ILE A 368 16.42 0.04 3.90
C ILE A 368 15.49 0.97 3.12
N VAL A 369 14.29 1.22 3.64
CA VAL A 369 13.36 2.20 3.08
C VAL A 369 12.70 3.00 4.20
N GLY A 370 12.29 4.23 3.95
CA GLY A 370 11.70 5.06 5.00
C GLY A 370 11.38 6.47 4.56
N LEU A 371 11.01 7.31 5.51
CA LEU A 371 10.65 8.70 5.29
C LEU A 371 11.65 9.61 6.00
N ALA A 372 11.98 10.73 5.38
CA ALA A 372 12.86 11.74 5.97
C ALA A 372 12.45 13.15 5.52
N ARG A 373 13.21 14.17 5.93
CA ARG A 373 13.12 15.51 5.34
C ARG A 373 14.46 16.01 4.82
N LEU A 374 14.40 16.91 3.85
CA LEU A 374 15.50 17.70 3.33
C LEU A 374 15.00 19.12 3.07
N ASP A 375 15.63 20.14 3.66
CA ASP A 375 15.13 21.53 3.63
C ASP A 375 13.65 21.57 4.08
N GLY A 376 13.28 20.81 5.11
CA GLY A 376 11.92 20.69 5.64
C GLY A 376 10.89 20.01 4.71
N ARG A 377 11.27 19.52 3.52
CA ARG A 377 10.37 18.79 2.60
C ARG A 377 10.44 17.28 2.85
N PRO A 378 9.30 16.58 2.96
CA PRO A 378 9.25 15.11 2.97
C PRO A 378 9.93 14.50 1.76
N VAL A 379 10.76 13.47 2.02
CA VAL A 379 11.37 12.60 1.00
C VAL A 379 11.18 11.13 1.38
N GLY A 380 11.06 10.27 0.38
CA GLY A 380 11.22 8.82 0.52
C GLY A 380 12.68 8.45 0.39
N ILE A 381 13.16 7.49 1.17
CA ILE A 381 14.52 6.98 1.11
C ILE A 381 14.50 5.53 0.63
N ILE A 382 15.41 5.19 -0.28
CA ILE A 382 15.70 3.81 -0.70
C ILE A 382 17.21 3.58 -0.63
N SER A 383 17.65 2.50 0.02
CA SER A 383 19.05 2.08 0.02
C SER A 383 19.19 0.55 0.11
N PRO A 384 19.95 -0.12 -0.77
CA PRO A 384 20.38 -1.50 -0.55
C PRO A 384 21.26 -1.58 0.72
N ASN A 385 20.97 -2.55 1.59
CA ASN A 385 21.69 -2.72 2.83
C ASN A 385 22.97 -3.55 2.60
N CYS A 386 24.13 -2.89 2.51
CA CYS A 386 25.37 -3.60 2.20
C CYS A 386 25.86 -4.54 3.32
N GLU A 387 25.31 -4.44 4.54
CA GLU A 387 25.61 -5.34 5.67
C GLU A 387 24.87 -6.68 5.58
N ILE A 388 23.82 -6.78 4.76
CA ILE A 388 23.03 -8.00 4.55
C ILE A 388 23.22 -8.46 3.11
N ASN A 389 23.77 -9.65 2.92
CA ASN A 389 24.01 -10.25 1.60
C ASN A 389 24.80 -9.32 0.63
N ALA A 390 25.73 -8.53 1.16
CA ALA A 390 26.51 -7.51 0.45
C ALA A 390 25.68 -6.43 -0.29
N GLY A 391 24.39 -6.30 0.01
CA GLY A 391 23.43 -5.42 -0.68
C GLY A 391 22.73 -6.05 -1.88
N ALA A 392 22.87 -7.36 -2.10
CA ALA A 392 22.22 -8.07 -3.21
C ALA A 392 20.70 -8.21 -2.95
N LEU A 393 19.87 -7.66 -3.85
CA LEU A 393 18.42 -7.65 -3.67
C LEU A 393 17.82 -9.05 -3.79
N ASP A 394 17.13 -9.49 -2.74
CA ASP A 394 16.37 -10.73 -2.69
C ASP A 394 14.87 -10.48 -2.98
N ALA A 395 14.06 -11.53 -2.91
CA ALA A 395 12.61 -11.43 -3.09
C ALA A 395 11.94 -10.48 -2.08
N ALA A 396 12.32 -10.51 -0.80
CA ALA A 396 11.68 -9.71 0.24
C ALA A 396 12.06 -8.23 0.15
N GLY A 397 13.33 -7.90 -0.06
CA GLY A 397 13.78 -6.53 -0.35
C GLY A 397 13.13 -5.96 -1.62
N SER A 398 13.00 -6.79 -2.67
CA SER A 398 12.32 -6.37 -3.91
C SER A 398 10.84 -6.02 -3.68
N GLN A 399 10.14 -6.78 -2.84
CA GLN A 399 8.75 -6.48 -2.44
C GLN A 399 8.66 -5.23 -1.54
N LYS A 400 9.60 -5.06 -0.60
CA LYS A 400 9.69 -3.88 0.28
C LYS A 400 9.86 -2.58 -0.51
N ILE A 401 10.83 -2.53 -1.42
CA ILE A 401 11.03 -1.38 -2.31
C ILE A 401 9.81 -1.17 -3.22
N THR A 402 9.20 -2.24 -3.74
CA THR A 402 7.97 -2.16 -4.55
C THR A 402 6.81 -1.49 -3.80
N ARG A 403 6.63 -1.80 -2.51
CA ARG A 403 5.62 -1.17 -1.64
C ARG A 403 5.97 0.30 -1.37
N HIS A 404 7.23 0.60 -1.07
CA HIS A 404 7.67 1.97 -0.76
C HIS A 404 7.64 2.91 -1.98
N LEU A 405 7.99 2.44 -3.17
CA LEU A 405 7.85 3.20 -4.42
C LEU A 405 6.38 3.61 -4.66
N LYS A 406 5.45 2.68 -4.52
CA LYS A 406 4.00 2.92 -4.70
C LYS A 406 3.43 3.84 -3.62
N PHE A 407 3.93 3.74 -2.39
CA PHE A 407 3.60 4.66 -1.29
C PHE A 407 4.05 6.09 -1.62
N CYS A 408 5.32 6.28 -1.99
CA CYS A 408 5.84 7.61 -2.32
C CYS A 408 5.12 8.22 -3.53
N ASP A 409 4.84 7.41 -4.55
CA ASP A 409 4.18 7.88 -5.77
C ASP A 409 2.75 8.36 -5.54
N ILE A 410 1.94 7.62 -4.77
CA ILE A 410 0.54 8.00 -4.51
C ILE A 410 0.39 9.22 -3.58
N PHE A 411 1.45 9.59 -2.87
CA PHE A 411 1.52 10.79 -2.02
C PHE A 411 2.33 11.95 -2.63
N ASN A 412 2.90 11.80 -3.82
CA ASN A 412 3.79 12.78 -4.47
C ASN A 412 5.06 13.10 -3.65
N ILE A 413 5.63 12.12 -2.95
CA ILE A 413 6.82 12.29 -2.10
C ILE A 413 8.07 11.95 -2.93
N PRO A 414 8.93 12.93 -3.28
CA PRO A 414 10.13 12.67 -4.07
C PRO A 414 11.12 11.77 -3.34
N ILE A 415 11.88 10.97 -4.09
CA ILE A 415 12.73 9.91 -3.54
C ILE A 415 14.20 10.27 -3.67
N LEU A 416 14.96 10.11 -2.57
CA LEU A 416 16.42 10.07 -2.56
C LEU A 416 16.88 8.62 -2.43
N GLN A 417 17.64 8.14 -3.41
CA GLN A 417 18.03 6.75 -3.55
C GLN A 417 19.55 6.59 -3.48
N PHE A 418 20.04 5.86 -2.49
CA PHE A 418 21.46 5.50 -2.36
C PHE A 418 21.69 4.14 -2.99
N VAL A 419 22.75 3.98 -3.79
CA VAL A 419 23.01 2.75 -4.56
C VAL A 419 24.38 2.17 -4.21
N ASP A 420 24.37 0.93 -3.68
CA ASP A 420 25.51 0.04 -3.46
C ASP A 420 25.09 -1.43 -3.70
N ILE A 421 24.69 -1.74 -4.94
CA ILE A 421 24.09 -3.01 -5.34
C ILE A 421 25.04 -3.89 -6.17
N PRO A 422 25.39 -5.12 -5.72
CA PRO A 422 26.18 -6.08 -6.48
C PRO A 422 25.35 -6.86 -7.53
N GLY A 423 24.02 -6.82 -7.44
CA GLY A 423 23.10 -7.54 -8.30
C GLY A 423 21.84 -7.98 -7.55
N TYR A 424 21.15 -8.99 -8.08
CA TYR A 424 20.17 -9.76 -7.32
C TYR A 424 20.88 -10.81 -6.45
N ALA A 425 20.21 -11.27 -5.40
CA ALA A 425 20.61 -12.45 -4.66
C ALA A 425 20.63 -13.68 -5.58
N ILE A 426 21.62 -14.56 -5.40
CA ILE A 426 21.84 -15.76 -6.22
C ILE A 426 21.83 -17.04 -5.38
N GLY A 427 21.76 -18.20 -6.05
CA GLY A 427 21.80 -19.51 -5.41
C GLY A 427 20.43 -20.06 -5.04
N THR A 428 20.39 -21.27 -4.49
CA THR A 428 19.17 -22.07 -4.36
C THR A 428 18.07 -21.43 -3.51
N VAL A 429 18.42 -20.58 -2.53
CA VAL A 429 17.45 -19.81 -1.73
C VAL A 429 16.80 -18.70 -2.58
N ALA A 430 17.57 -18.00 -3.40
CA ALA A 430 17.06 -16.94 -4.27
C ALA A 430 16.11 -17.51 -5.36
N GLU A 431 16.44 -18.69 -5.90
CA GLU A 431 15.57 -19.40 -6.87
C GLU A 431 14.28 -19.91 -6.21
N ARG A 432 14.36 -20.55 -5.03
CA ARG A 432 13.19 -21.02 -4.28
C ARG A 432 12.24 -19.89 -3.87
N THR A 433 12.79 -18.71 -3.56
CA THR A 433 12.01 -17.49 -3.24
C THR A 433 11.60 -16.70 -4.50
N ALA A 434 11.95 -17.19 -5.69
CA ALA A 434 11.67 -16.55 -6.99
C ALA A 434 12.15 -15.09 -7.07
N THR A 435 13.36 -14.81 -6.57
CA THR A 435 13.98 -13.47 -6.54
C THR A 435 13.92 -12.77 -7.90
N MET A 436 14.21 -13.48 -9.01
CA MET A 436 14.12 -12.91 -10.36
C MET A 436 12.71 -12.38 -10.71
N ARG A 437 11.64 -13.07 -10.29
CA ARG A 437 10.25 -12.65 -10.52
C ARG A 437 9.95 -11.33 -9.77
N HIS A 438 10.34 -11.28 -8.50
CA HIS A 438 10.08 -10.12 -7.65
C HIS A 438 10.98 -8.93 -8.00
N GLY A 439 12.21 -9.17 -8.46
CA GLY A 439 13.11 -8.15 -9.00
C GLY A 439 12.60 -7.54 -10.31
N VAL A 440 12.10 -8.35 -11.24
CA VAL A 440 11.47 -7.83 -12.47
C VAL A 440 10.18 -7.05 -12.17
N ALA A 441 9.37 -7.50 -11.21
CA ALA A 441 8.18 -6.75 -10.75
C ALA A 441 8.54 -5.42 -10.07
N LEU A 442 9.67 -5.35 -9.35
CA LEU A 442 10.26 -4.11 -8.85
C LEU A 442 10.69 -3.20 -10.02
N GLY A 443 11.37 -3.74 -11.04
CA GLY A 443 11.73 -3.01 -12.26
C GLY A 443 10.51 -2.38 -12.94
N THR A 444 9.44 -3.17 -13.16
CA THR A 444 8.17 -2.64 -13.67
C THR A 444 7.57 -1.55 -12.78
N THR A 445 7.77 -1.62 -11.45
CA THR A 445 7.31 -0.59 -10.51
C THR A 445 8.14 0.70 -10.62
N TYR A 446 9.46 0.61 -10.80
CA TYR A 446 10.29 1.79 -11.11
C TYR A 446 9.80 2.50 -12.38
N TYR A 447 9.63 1.78 -13.50
CA TYR A 447 9.22 2.40 -14.78
C TYR A 447 7.74 2.82 -14.87
N SER A 448 6.86 2.37 -13.95
CA SER A 448 5.44 2.75 -13.93
C SER A 448 5.08 3.83 -12.90
N THR A 449 5.92 4.04 -11.88
CA THR A 449 5.78 5.19 -10.96
C THR A 449 6.23 6.48 -11.63
N THR A 450 5.55 7.59 -11.30
CA THR A 450 5.81 8.91 -11.93
C THR A 450 6.75 9.81 -11.12
N THR A 451 6.88 9.54 -9.83
CA THR A 451 7.57 10.40 -8.87
C THR A 451 9.07 10.56 -9.17
N PRO A 452 9.63 11.77 -9.02
CA PRO A 452 11.06 12.02 -9.21
C PRO A 452 11.93 11.21 -8.24
N ILE A 453 13.00 10.61 -8.76
CA ILE A 453 14.01 9.87 -8.01
C ILE A 453 15.37 10.53 -8.27
N PHE A 454 16.08 10.93 -7.22
CA PHE A 454 17.48 11.35 -7.29
C PHE A 454 18.38 10.22 -6.81
N ASN A 455 19.37 9.83 -7.59
CA ASN A 455 20.23 8.70 -7.28
C ASN A 455 21.63 9.15 -6.86
N VAL A 456 22.15 8.55 -5.80
CA VAL A 456 23.53 8.71 -5.32
C VAL A 456 24.20 7.35 -5.41
N VAL A 457 25.05 7.16 -6.42
CA VAL A 457 25.84 5.92 -6.57
C VAL A 457 27.01 5.98 -5.61
N THR A 458 26.83 5.37 -4.44
CA THR A 458 27.79 5.42 -3.32
C THR A 458 28.98 4.48 -3.53
N ARG A 459 28.74 3.28 -4.08
CA ARG A 459 29.78 2.30 -4.42
C ARG A 459 29.36 1.38 -5.57
N LYS A 460 28.76 0.21 -5.31
CA LYS A 460 28.48 -0.81 -6.34
C LYS A 460 27.25 -0.46 -7.19
N ALA A 461 27.32 -0.67 -8.50
CA ALA A 461 26.15 -0.69 -9.37
C ALA A 461 26.35 -1.69 -10.52
N TYR A 462 25.86 -2.92 -10.33
CA TYR A 462 26.07 -4.02 -11.29
C TYR A 462 24.79 -4.62 -11.88
N GLY A 463 24.90 -5.00 -13.15
CA GLY A 463 23.94 -5.83 -13.87
C GLY A 463 22.52 -5.28 -13.94
N VAL A 464 21.56 -6.19 -14.14
CA VAL A 464 20.13 -5.84 -14.33
C VAL A 464 19.56 -5.11 -13.11
N ALA A 465 19.93 -5.49 -11.90
CA ALA A 465 19.40 -4.87 -10.68
C ALA A 465 19.87 -3.41 -10.53
N GLY A 466 21.17 -3.13 -10.74
CA GLY A 466 21.69 -1.76 -10.75
C GLY A 466 21.12 -0.92 -11.90
N GLY A 467 20.98 -1.50 -13.09
CA GLY A 467 20.39 -0.83 -14.24
C GLY A 467 18.94 -0.40 -14.01
N LEU A 468 18.08 -1.31 -13.52
CA LEU A 468 16.66 -1.02 -13.25
C LEU A 468 16.45 0.06 -12.18
N MET A 469 17.35 0.18 -11.21
CA MET A 469 17.30 1.27 -10.21
C MET A 469 17.71 2.63 -10.81
N LEU A 470 18.73 2.66 -11.69
CA LEU A 470 19.40 3.89 -12.12
C LEU A 470 18.90 4.49 -13.45
N ASP A 471 18.35 3.68 -14.35
CA ASP A 471 17.96 4.11 -15.72
C ASP A 471 16.42 4.30 -15.85
N CYS A 472 15.71 4.39 -14.72
CA CYS A 472 14.24 4.43 -14.64
C CYS A 472 13.59 5.81 -14.85
N ARG A 473 14.38 6.86 -15.15
CA ARG A 473 13.91 8.24 -15.35
C ARG A 473 14.66 8.88 -16.51
N ASP A 474 13.95 9.64 -17.35
CA ASP A 474 14.50 10.41 -18.46
C ASP A 474 14.04 11.88 -18.36
N PRO A 475 14.97 12.88 -18.27
CA PRO A 475 16.41 12.69 -18.07
C PRO A 475 16.73 12.04 -16.71
N ARG A 476 17.90 11.42 -16.61
CA ARG A 476 18.38 10.81 -15.37
C ARG A 476 18.82 11.88 -14.37
N PHE A 477 18.32 11.77 -13.14
CA PHE A 477 18.82 12.55 -12.01
C PHE A 477 19.70 11.64 -11.14
N ARG A 478 21.02 11.71 -11.35
CA ARG A 478 21.99 10.89 -10.60
C ARG A 478 23.36 11.56 -10.49
N VAL A 479 24.06 11.26 -9.41
CA VAL A 479 25.47 11.59 -9.15
C VAL A 479 26.18 10.35 -8.61
N ALA A 480 27.49 10.27 -8.79
CA ALA A 480 28.31 9.20 -8.20
C ALA A 480 29.32 9.74 -7.18
N TRP A 481 29.73 8.88 -6.26
CA TRP A 481 30.88 9.12 -5.37
C TRP A 481 32.18 8.56 -5.98
N PRO A 482 33.38 9.01 -5.56
CA PRO A 482 34.65 8.54 -6.12
C PRO A 482 34.98 7.08 -5.77
N SER A 483 34.18 6.46 -4.91
CA SER A 483 34.18 5.04 -4.53
C SER A 483 33.38 4.13 -5.47
N GLY A 484 32.88 4.65 -6.59
CA GLY A 484 32.07 3.91 -7.55
C GLY A 484 32.77 2.71 -8.20
N GLU A 485 32.07 1.57 -8.24
CA GLU A 485 32.45 0.36 -9.00
C GLU A 485 31.22 -0.17 -9.74
N TRP A 486 31.27 -0.27 -11.08
CA TRP A 486 30.07 -0.56 -11.88
C TRP A 486 30.38 -1.29 -13.19
N GLY A 487 29.39 -2.01 -13.71
CA GLY A 487 29.47 -2.74 -14.98
C GLY A 487 28.38 -3.80 -15.13
N SER A 488 28.46 -4.60 -16.18
CA SER A 488 27.54 -5.73 -16.38
C SER A 488 27.70 -6.82 -15.31
N LEU A 489 28.94 -7.05 -14.87
CA LEU A 489 29.36 -8.04 -13.87
C LEU A 489 30.57 -7.47 -13.07
N PRO A 490 30.84 -7.97 -11.86
CA PRO A 490 32.14 -7.80 -11.18
C PRO A 490 33.31 -8.41 -11.98
N LEU A 491 34.55 -8.00 -11.67
CA LEU A 491 35.76 -8.63 -12.25
C LEU A 491 36.01 -10.03 -11.66
N ASP A 492 35.78 -10.18 -10.35
CA ASP A 492 35.92 -11.42 -9.59
C ASP A 492 35.06 -12.54 -10.25
N GLY A 493 35.70 -13.54 -10.87
CA GLY A 493 35.05 -14.57 -11.69
C GLY A 493 34.62 -14.12 -13.10
N GLY A 494 34.49 -12.81 -13.34
CA GLY A 494 34.18 -12.23 -14.65
C GLY A 494 35.33 -12.38 -15.65
N ILE A 495 36.59 -12.30 -15.19
CA ILE A 495 37.77 -12.50 -16.04
C ILE A 495 37.86 -13.95 -16.51
N GLU A 496 37.66 -14.94 -15.64
CA GLU A 496 37.68 -16.36 -16.04
C GLU A 496 36.61 -16.70 -17.08
N VAL A 497 35.41 -16.11 -16.97
CA VAL A 497 34.32 -16.34 -17.94
C VAL A 497 34.59 -15.59 -19.26
N GLY A 498 34.98 -14.32 -19.20
CA GLY A 498 35.23 -13.50 -20.40
C GLY A 498 36.43 -13.97 -21.22
N HIS A 499 37.50 -14.42 -20.55
CA HIS A 499 38.76 -14.80 -21.17
C HIS A 499 39.02 -16.32 -21.15
N ALA A 500 37.98 -17.14 -20.94
CA ALA A 500 38.10 -18.61 -20.79
C ALA A 500 38.98 -19.29 -21.86
N ALA A 501 38.82 -18.91 -23.14
CA ALA A 501 39.61 -19.46 -24.25
C ALA A 501 41.09 -18.99 -24.22
N GLU A 502 41.33 -17.75 -23.84
CA GLU A 502 42.67 -17.14 -23.76
C GLU A 502 43.44 -17.68 -22.54
N LEU A 503 42.79 -17.76 -21.38
CA LEU A 503 43.36 -18.34 -20.16
C LEU A 503 43.69 -19.83 -20.36
N LYS A 504 42.83 -20.60 -21.04
CA LYS A 504 43.13 -21.99 -21.41
C LYS A 504 44.30 -22.10 -22.40
N ALA A 505 44.44 -21.16 -23.34
CA ALA A 505 45.59 -21.08 -24.23
C ALA A 505 46.87 -20.63 -23.50
N ALA A 506 46.77 -19.89 -22.40
CA ALA A 506 47.91 -19.55 -21.52
C ALA A 506 48.28 -20.72 -20.59
N GLU A 507 47.29 -21.44 -20.07
CA GLU A 507 47.42 -22.66 -19.26
C GLU A 507 48.18 -23.76 -20.03
N ALA A 508 47.82 -24.01 -21.30
CA ALA A 508 48.56 -24.90 -22.20
C ALA A 508 50.03 -24.50 -22.47
N ARG A 509 50.45 -23.30 -22.00
CA ARG A 509 51.82 -22.78 -22.08
C ARG A 509 52.43 -22.52 -20.68
N GLY A 510 51.78 -22.96 -19.60
CA GLY A 510 52.22 -22.73 -18.21
C GLY A 510 52.09 -21.29 -17.70
N LYS A 511 51.39 -20.42 -18.44
CA LYS A 511 51.32 -18.96 -18.23
C LYS A 511 49.94 -18.44 -17.80
N ARG A 512 49.06 -19.32 -17.26
CA ARG A 512 47.68 -18.95 -16.87
C ARG A 512 47.64 -17.78 -15.88
N GLU A 513 48.40 -17.87 -14.79
CA GLU A 513 48.36 -16.87 -13.71
C GLU A 513 49.00 -15.54 -14.10
N GLU A 514 50.05 -15.58 -14.92
CA GLU A 514 50.67 -14.39 -15.53
C GLU A 514 49.63 -13.65 -16.39
N ARG A 515 48.95 -14.36 -17.30
CA ARG A 515 47.93 -13.74 -18.16
C ARG A 515 46.68 -13.29 -17.40
N TYR A 516 46.28 -14.01 -16.35
CA TYR A 516 45.19 -13.58 -15.48
C TYR A 516 45.52 -12.26 -14.79
N LYS A 517 46.73 -12.13 -14.24
CA LYS A 517 47.21 -10.92 -13.55
C LYS A 517 47.33 -9.72 -14.50
N GLU A 518 47.82 -9.93 -15.73
CA GLU A 518 47.82 -8.88 -16.77
C GLU A 518 46.40 -8.33 -17.03
N LEU A 519 45.41 -9.22 -17.15
CA LEU A 519 44.01 -8.86 -17.36
C LEU A 519 43.42 -8.16 -16.13
N GLU A 520 43.71 -8.63 -14.92
CA GLU A 520 43.27 -8.01 -13.66
C GLU A 520 43.81 -6.58 -13.51
N GLU A 521 45.10 -6.37 -13.78
CA GLU A 521 45.73 -5.04 -13.75
C GLU A 521 45.18 -4.12 -14.85
N GLU A 522 44.95 -4.63 -16.06
CA GLU A 522 44.31 -3.86 -17.13
C GLU A 522 42.88 -3.45 -16.76
N TYR A 523 42.02 -4.40 -16.38
CA TYR A 523 40.63 -4.11 -16.05
C TYR A 523 40.50 -3.21 -14.81
N THR A 524 41.31 -3.41 -13.78
CA THR A 524 41.33 -2.54 -12.59
C THR A 524 41.70 -1.09 -12.96
N ARG A 525 42.68 -0.91 -13.87
CA ARG A 525 43.06 0.40 -14.40
C ARG A 525 41.96 1.03 -15.28
N LEU A 526 41.17 0.22 -15.98
CA LEU A 526 40.04 0.66 -16.81
C LEU A 526 38.77 0.98 -16.00
N MET A 527 38.55 0.33 -14.85
CA MET A 527 37.42 0.58 -13.94
C MET A 527 37.54 1.84 -13.08
N ASN A 528 38.59 2.65 -13.24
CA ASN A 528 38.68 3.96 -12.57
C ASN A 528 37.45 4.82 -12.95
N PRO A 529 36.59 5.23 -11.99
CA PRO A 529 35.30 5.87 -12.29
C PRO A 529 35.44 7.21 -13.02
N VAL A 530 36.59 7.89 -12.91
CA VAL A 530 36.88 9.11 -13.68
C VAL A 530 36.88 8.84 -15.19
N ARG A 531 37.24 7.63 -15.64
CA ARG A 531 37.12 7.23 -17.06
C ARG A 531 35.66 7.20 -17.53
N THR A 532 34.72 6.83 -16.66
CA THR A 532 33.29 6.86 -16.96
C THR A 532 32.76 8.29 -17.04
N ALA A 533 33.21 9.20 -16.16
CA ALA A 533 32.88 10.63 -16.25
C ALA A 533 33.44 11.28 -17.53
N ASN A 534 34.70 10.98 -17.89
CA ASN A 534 35.31 11.45 -19.14
C ASN A 534 34.55 10.99 -20.41
N ALA A 535 33.83 9.87 -20.32
CA ALA A 535 32.98 9.34 -21.39
C ALA A 535 31.49 9.75 -21.26
N PHE A 536 31.16 10.63 -20.31
CA PHE A 536 29.78 11.04 -19.95
C PHE A 536 28.83 9.86 -19.63
N GLY A 537 29.38 8.75 -19.15
CA GLY A 537 28.59 7.59 -18.68
C GLY A 537 27.91 7.81 -17.33
N VAL A 538 28.37 8.83 -16.59
CA VAL A 538 27.74 9.39 -15.40
C VAL A 538 27.76 10.92 -15.51
N GLU A 539 26.71 11.56 -15.04
CA GLU A 539 26.42 12.98 -15.26
C GLU A 539 27.27 13.90 -14.35
N GLU A 540 27.69 13.44 -13.17
CA GLU A 540 28.73 14.06 -12.32
C GLU A 540 29.31 13.07 -11.27
N ILE A 541 30.58 13.26 -10.88
CA ILE A 541 31.21 12.60 -9.72
C ILE A 541 31.51 13.65 -8.64
N ILE A 542 30.80 13.56 -7.51
CA ILE A 542 30.82 14.59 -6.46
C ILE A 542 31.77 14.25 -5.31
N ASP A 543 32.20 15.28 -4.58
CA ASP A 543 32.72 15.14 -3.21
C ASP A 543 31.59 14.61 -2.32
N PRO A 544 31.71 13.44 -1.65
CA PRO A 544 30.63 12.89 -0.83
C PRO A 544 30.05 13.88 0.20
N ALA A 545 30.88 14.80 0.69
CA ALA A 545 30.48 15.82 1.64
C ALA A 545 29.44 16.84 1.13
N VAL A 546 29.27 17.02 -0.19
CA VAL A 546 28.26 17.95 -0.75
C VAL A 546 26.92 17.26 -1.11
N THR A 547 26.75 15.96 -0.79
CA THR A 547 25.56 15.19 -1.21
C THR A 547 24.25 15.81 -0.68
N ARG A 548 24.23 16.32 0.57
CA ARG A 548 23.09 17.03 1.15
C ARG A 548 22.72 18.29 0.38
N GLN A 549 23.72 19.14 0.07
CA GLN A 549 23.54 20.38 -0.69
C GLN A 549 22.86 20.12 -2.03
N ILE A 550 23.37 19.15 -2.80
CA ILE A 550 22.87 18.83 -4.14
C ILE A 550 21.46 18.21 -4.08
N ALA A 551 21.18 17.34 -3.10
CA ALA A 551 19.84 16.78 -2.91
C ALA A 551 18.81 17.87 -2.52
N CYS A 552 19.17 18.78 -1.62
CA CYS A 552 18.34 19.95 -1.25
C CYS A 552 18.11 20.90 -2.44
N GLU A 553 19.09 21.08 -3.32
CA GLU A 553 18.97 21.88 -4.54
C GLU A 553 18.03 21.23 -5.57
N TRP A 554 18.21 19.94 -5.84
CA TRP A 554 17.32 19.17 -6.71
C TRP A 554 15.85 19.24 -6.26
N LEU A 555 15.58 19.12 -4.96
CA LEU A 555 14.23 19.28 -4.39
C LEU A 555 13.62 20.68 -4.64
N LYS A 556 14.44 21.74 -4.61
CA LYS A 556 14.00 23.10 -4.93
C LYS A 556 13.60 23.21 -6.41
N HIS A 557 14.33 22.56 -7.31
CA HIS A 557 14.01 22.53 -8.74
C HIS A 557 12.72 21.75 -9.04
N ILE A 558 12.59 20.49 -8.62
CA ILE A 558 11.43 19.64 -8.98
C ILE A 558 10.09 20.12 -8.39
N LYS A 559 10.11 20.87 -7.27
CA LYS A 559 8.91 21.45 -6.67
C LYS A 559 8.12 22.32 -7.66
N SER A 560 8.82 23.01 -8.57
CA SER A 560 8.21 23.85 -9.61
C SER A 560 7.36 23.04 -10.60
N THR A 561 7.77 21.80 -10.90
CA THR A 561 7.08 20.86 -11.79
C THR A 561 5.88 20.21 -11.10
N LEU A 562 6.08 19.64 -9.90
CA LEU A 562 5.02 18.98 -9.12
C LEU A 562 3.84 19.94 -8.81
N SER A 563 4.15 21.22 -8.57
CA SER A 563 3.15 22.27 -8.36
C SER A 563 2.31 22.59 -9.62
N ARG A 564 2.86 22.37 -10.82
CA ARG A 564 2.15 22.60 -12.09
C ARG A 564 1.19 21.46 -12.41
N GLU A 565 1.56 20.21 -12.18
CA GLU A 565 0.72 19.05 -12.53
C GLU A 565 -0.52 18.89 -11.62
N SER A 566 -0.38 19.22 -10.34
CA SER A 566 -1.52 19.33 -9.41
C SER A 566 -2.50 20.46 -9.82
N SER A 567 -1.99 21.56 -10.39
CA SER A 567 -2.82 22.65 -10.93
C SER A 567 -3.47 22.32 -12.29
N SER A 568 -2.78 21.59 -13.17
CA SER A 568 -3.30 21.27 -14.51
C SER A 568 -4.40 20.21 -14.46
N SER A 569 -4.22 19.15 -13.67
CA SER A 569 -5.20 18.08 -13.46
C SER A 569 -6.51 18.59 -12.84
N SER A 570 -6.43 19.49 -11.84
CA SER A 570 -7.60 20.17 -11.27
C SER A 570 -8.30 21.10 -12.28
N SER A 571 -7.56 21.78 -13.16
CA SER A 571 -8.14 22.59 -14.25
C SER A 571 -8.88 21.77 -15.33
N GLN A 572 -8.41 20.55 -15.64
CA GLN A 572 -9.09 19.65 -16.58
C GLN A 572 -10.36 19.05 -15.98
N SER A 573 -10.33 18.72 -14.68
CA SER A 573 -11.51 18.29 -13.93
C SER A 573 -12.64 19.33 -14.03
N SER A 574 -12.35 20.61 -13.75
CA SER A 574 -13.37 21.67 -13.82
C SER A 574 -13.94 21.85 -15.23
N ARG A 575 -13.08 21.92 -16.26
CA ARG A 575 -13.52 22.06 -17.67
C ARG A 575 -14.41 20.91 -18.15
N SER A 576 -14.14 19.66 -17.74
CA SER A 576 -14.99 18.51 -18.10
C SER A 576 -16.40 18.62 -17.50
N SER A 577 -16.52 19.10 -16.26
CA SER A 577 -17.80 19.30 -15.57
C SER A 577 -18.64 20.42 -16.19
N VAL A 578 -18.01 21.50 -16.65
CA VAL A 578 -18.66 22.63 -17.33
C VAL A 578 -19.22 22.21 -18.69
N ASN A 579 -18.48 21.43 -19.48
CA ASN A 579 -18.97 20.94 -20.77
C ASN A 579 -20.16 19.97 -20.63
N ARG A 580 -20.19 19.11 -19.61
CA ARG A 580 -21.36 18.27 -19.30
C ARG A 580 -22.62 19.09 -18.95
N ARG A 581 -22.48 20.28 -18.36
CA ARG A 581 -23.63 21.18 -18.08
C ARG A 581 -24.13 21.94 -19.33
N ARG A 582 -23.34 22.06 -20.40
CA ARG A 582 -23.79 22.68 -21.66
C ARG A 582 -24.58 21.72 -22.56
N SER A 583 -24.21 20.44 -22.64
CA SER A 583 -24.92 19.48 -23.51
C SER A 583 -26.37 19.20 -23.07
N HIS A 584 -26.67 19.24 -21.77
CA HIS A 584 -28.01 18.99 -21.23
C HIS A 584 -29.03 20.13 -21.45
N LYS A 585 -28.65 21.28 -22.02
CA LYS A 585 -29.60 22.35 -22.40
C LYS A 585 -29.98 22.37 -23.88
N ALA A 586 -29.44 21.46 -24.71
CA ALA A 586 -29.58 21.52 -26.17
C ALA A 586 -30.50 20.44 -26.80
N SER A 587 -31.19 19.61 -26.00
CA SER A 587 -32.00 18.47 -26.51
C SER A 587 -33.52 18.65 -26.34
N ARG A 588 -34.02 19.89 -26.42
CA ARG A 588 -35.45 20.21 -26.48
C ARG A 588 -35.70 21.37 -27.46
N HIS A 589 -35.89 21.05 -28.74
CA HIS A 589 -36.80 21.70 -29.71
C HIS A 589 -36.76 20.93 -31.05
N SER A 590 -37.54 21.40 -32.05
CA SER A 590 -37.63 20.93 -33.45
C SER A 590 -37.95 19.43 -33.70
N ARG A 591 -39.25 19.14 -33.89
CA ARG A 591 -39.73 18.20 -34.92
C ARG A 591 -40.04 19.02 -36.18
N SER A 592 -39.55 18.63 -37.36
CA SER A 592 -40.27 18.80 -38.65
C SER A 592 -39.53 18.22 -39.86
N HIS A 593 -40.33 17.90 -40.88
CA HIS A 593 -40.00 17.62 -42.29
C HIS A 593 -39.33 16.28 -42.70
N ARG A 594 -39.62 15.96 -43.97
CA ARG A 594 -39.29 14.79 -44.79
C ARG A 594 -38.86 15.31 -46.17
N HIS A 595 -38.46 14.39 -47.06
CA HIS A 595 -37.84 14.63 -48.37
C HIS A 595 -36.36 15.08 -48.23
N ASP A 596 -35.45 14.66 -49.11
CA ASP A 596 -35.69 14.02 -50.43
C ASP A 596 -35.08 12.59 -50.56
N THR A 597 -35.25 11.98 -51.73
CA THR A 597 -34.80 10.60 -52.05
C THR A 597 -34.12 10.49 -53.42
N ARG A 598 -33.38 9.37 -53.63
CA ARG A 598 -32.57 8.98 -54.81
C ARG A 598 -31.16 9.60 -54.88
N ASP A 599 -30.16 8.82 -54.44
CA ASP A 599 -28.78 8.76 -54.98
C ASP A 599 -27.97 7.65 -54.25
N GLY A 600 -28.58 6.47 -54.05
CA GLY A 600 -28.06 5.43 -53.14
C GLY A 600 -27.58 4.13 -53.78
N GLU A 601 -28.23 3.66 -54.84
CA GLU A 601 -28.15 2.23 -55.21
C GLU A 601 -27.04 1.89 -56.23
N ASP A 602 -26.67 2.84 -57.10
CA ASP A 602 -25.61 2.64 -58.11
C ASP A 602 -24.16 2.82 -57.59
N ARG A 603 -23.98 3.06 -56.29
CA ARG A 603 -22.67 2.96 -55.62
C ARG A 603 -22.40 1.54 -55.12
N VAL A 604 -23.38 0.93 -54.45
CA VAL A 604 -23.19 -0.36 -53.75
C VAL A 604 -22.80 -1.50 -54.69
N LYS A 605 -23.22 -1.47 -55.96
CA LYS A 605 -22.83 -2.49 -56.96
C LYS A 605 -21.35 -2.42 -57.37
N ARG A 606 -20.77 -1.22 -57.51
CA ARG A 606 -19.37 -1.05 -57.95
C ARG A 606 -18.37 -1.52 -56.89
N ASP A 607 -18.60 -1.14 -55.64
CA ASP A 607 -17.73 -1.49 -54.51
C ASP A 607 -17.61 -3.02 -54.30
N VAL A 608 -18.64 -3.79 -54.71
CA VAL A 608 -18.66 -5.27 -54.61
C VAL A 608 -17.86 -5.95 -55.73
N GLU A 609 -17.95 -5.46 -56.97
CA GLU A 609 -17.20 -6.05 -58.09
C GLU A 609 -15.68 -5.80 -57.98
N GLU A 610 -15.29 -4.61 -57.50
CA GLU A 610 -13.88 -4.26 -57.31
C GLU A 610 -13.22 -5.13 -56.23
N GLY A 611 -13.91 -5.43 -55.12
CA GLY A 611 -13.43 -6.33 -54.08
C GLY A 611 -13.17 -7.77 -54.58
N ILE A 612 -14.03 -8.29 -55.46
CA ILE A 612 -13.88 -9.63 -56.05
C ILE A 612 -12.68 -9.69 -57.03
N SER A 613 -12.39 -8.58 -57.72
CA SER A 613 -11.22 -8.44 -58.60
C SER A 613 -9.90 -8.52 -57.83
N VAL A 614 -9.79 -7.84 -56.68
CA VAL A 614 -8.59 -7.84 -55.84
C VAL A 614 -8.29 -9.22 -55.26
N GLY A 615 -9.30 -9.93 -54.73
CA GLY A 615 -9.12 -11.27 -54.16
C GLY A 615 -8.55 -12.28 -55.17
N LYS A 616 -9.02 -12.24 -56.43
CA LYS A 616 -8.53 -13.12 -57.51
C LYS A 616 -7.09 -12.81 -57.95
N ARG A 617 -6.58 -11.60 -57.74
CA ARG A 617 -5.17 -11.27 -58.00
C ARG A 617 -4.25 -11.83 -56.91
N ILE A 618 -4.62 -11.66 -55.65
CA ILE A 618 -3.81 -12.12 -54.50
C ILE A 618 -3.61 -13.65 -54.56
N TYR A 619 -4.66 -14.42 -54.84
CA TYR A 619 -4.58 -15.88 -54.91
C TYR A 619 -3.57 -16.36 -55.98
N LYS A 620 -3.58 -15.73 -57.17
CA LYS A 620 -2.64 -16.02 -58.28
C LYS A 620 -1.20 -15.54 -58.05
N THR A 621 -0.94 -14.77 -56.99
CA THR A 621 0.43 -14.37 -56.61
C THR A 621 1.05 -15.37 -55.64
N VAL A 622 0.27 -15.94 -54.71
CA VAL A 622 0.74 -16.97 -53.76
C VAL A 622 1.11 -18.26 -54.49
N GLU A 623 0.28 -18.69 -55.43
CA GLU A 623 0.46 -19.89 -56.27
C GLU A 623 1.76 -19.88 -57.13
N LYS A 624 2.44 -18.73 -57.24
CA LYS A 624 3.69 -18.56 -58.00
C LYS A 624 4.98 -18.53 -57.17
N LEU A 625 4.91 -18.74 -55.85
CA LEU A 625 6.09 -18.69 -54.98
C LEU A 625 6.50 -20.05 -54.37
N GLU A 626 5.71 -21.11 -54.55
CA GLU A 626 6.07 -22.47 -54.12
C GLU A 626 6.97 -23.21 -55.13
N ASN A 627 8.19 -22.70 -55.32
CA ASN A 627 9.43 -23.40 -55.72
C ASN A 627 10.51 -22.32 -55.92
N PRO A 628 11.67 -22.35 -55.23
CA PRO A 628 12.55 -23.53 -55.29
C PRO A 628 13.38 -23.79 -54.00
N VAL A 629 12.98 -24.74 -53.14
CA VAL A 629 13.85 -25.28 -52.06
C VAL A 629 13.82 -26.81 -52.06
N LYS A 630 14.11 -27.42 -53.22
CA LYS A 630 14.27 -28.88 -53.39
C LYS A 630 15.53 -29.24 -54.19
N LYS A 631 16.70 -28.84 -53.68
CA LYS A 631 18.01 -29.44 -54.02
C LYS A 631 19.07 -29.02 -52.98
N LEU A 632 19.74 -30.01 -52.38
CA LEU A 632 20.69 -29.93 -51.26
C LEU A 632 20.10 -29.38 -49.92
N GLY A 633 20.38 -29.95 -48.75
CA GLY A 633 21.01 -31.25 -48.50
C GLY A 633 21.33 -31.57 -47.03
N LYS A 634 20.58 -32.53 -46.44
CA LYS A 634 20.89 -33.34 -45.23
C LYS A 634 20.88 -32.69 -43.81
N LEU A 635 20.25 -33.47 -42.91
CA LEU A 635 20.46 -33.67 -41.45
C LEU A 635 19.96 -32.63 -40.40
N VAL A 636 19.06 -33.16 -39.52
CA VAL A 636 19.07 -33.07 -38.04
C VAL A 636 18.38 -31.88 -37.32
N LEU A 637 17.16 -32.18 -36.79
CA LEU A 637 16.65 -32.00 -35.40
C LEU A 637 16.90 -30.68 -34.61
N TRP A 638 15.99 -30.17 -33.76
CA TRP A 638 14.55 -30.49 -33.48
C TRP A 638 13.95 -29.36 -32.59
N SER A 639 12.84 -28.73 -32.96
CA SER A 639 11.95 -28.01 -32.01
C SER A 639 10.69 -27.42 -32.69
N ALA A 640 9.56 -27.46 -31.97
CA ALA A 640 8.28 -26.76 -32.20
C ALA A 640 7.47 -27.05 -33.48
N PRO A 641 6.25 -27.59 -33.29
CA PRO A 641 5.09 -27.22 -34.11
C PRO A 641 3.88 -26.83 -33.23
N LEU A 642 3.34 -25.60 -33.36
CA LEU A 642 2.08 -25.23 -32.71
C LEU A 642 1.32 -24.05 -33.38
N ILE A 643 1.10 -24.12 -34.70
CA ILE A 643 0.00 -23.45 -35.42
C ILE A 643 -0.45 -24.40 -36.54
N LEU A 644 -1.58 -25.09 -36.32
CA LEU A 644 -2.54 -25.65 -37.31
C LEU A 644 -3.50 -26.64 -36.61
N ALA A 645 -4.26 -26.14 -35.64
CA ALA A 645 -5.35 -26.86 -34.99
C ALA A 645 -6.52 -25.87 -34.78
N GLY A 646 -7.14 -25.48 -35.91
CA GLY A 646 -8.04 -24.31 -36.00
C GLY A 646 -9.37 -24.58 -36.69
N LEU A 647 -9.76 -25.84 -36.82
CA LEU A 647 -11.05 -26.35 -37.29
C LEU A 647 -11.30 -27.73 -36.64
N GLU A 648 -12.54 -28.20 -36.66
CA GLU A 648 -13.01 -29.48 -36.08
C GLU A 648 -12.79 -29.67 -34.56
N VAL A 649 -13.74 -29.18 -33.74
CA VAL A 649 -13.92 -29.64 -32.36
C VAL A 649 -15.39 -29.98 -32.09
N ARG A 650 -15.81 -31.18 -32.49
CA ARG A 650 -17.13 -31.78 -32.16
C ARG A 650 -17.12 -33.32 -32.13
N HIS A 651 -16.18 -33.98 -31.44
CA HIS A 651 -16.40 -35.31 -30.82
C HIS A 651 -15.15 -35.81 -30.04
N GLU A 652 -14.83 -35.26 -28.87
CA GLU A 652 -13.92 -35.96 -27.93
C GLU A 652 -14.04 -35.45 -26.48
N TRP A 653 -14.84 -36.14 -25.64
CA TRP A 653 -14.92 -35.87 -24.19
C TRP A 653 -14.91 -37.13 -23.29
N HIS A 654 -14.99 -38.34 -23.85
CA HIS A 654 -15.01 -39.59 -23.07
C HIS A 654 -13.64 -40.25 -22.88
N HIS A 655 -12.65 -39.99 -23.75
CA HIS A 655 -11.38 -40.74 -23.71
C HIS A 655 -10.38 -40.21 -22.66
N HIS A 656 -10.41 -38.91 -22.34
CA HIS A 656 -9.49 -38.31 -21.36
C HIS A 656 -9.79 -38.69 -19.90
N ALA A 657 -11.06 -38.95 -19.56
CA ALA A 657 -11.45 -39.35 -18.20
C ALA A 657 -10.91 -40.73 -17.82
N HIS A 658 -10.85 -41.67 -18.77
CA HIS A 658 -10.31 -43.01 -18.53
C HIS A 658 -8.80 -42.99 -18.27
N LYS A 659 -8.04 -42.21 -19.05
CA LYS A 659 -6.58 -42.07 -18.84
C LYS A 659 -6.23 -41.43 -17.50
N ARG A 660 -7.00 -40.43 -17.02
CA ARG A 660 -6.82 -39.91 -15.65
C ARG A 660 -7.07 -40.97 -14.58
N ARG A 661 -8.20 -41.69 -14.63
CA ARG A 661 -8.52 -42.74 -13.65
C ARG A 661 -7.55 -43.92 -13.65
N MET A 662 -6.89 -44.21 -14.77
CA MET A 662 -5.80 -45.19 -14.81
C MET A 662 -4.55 -44.65 -14.09
N MET A 663 -4.12 -43.42 -14.40
CA MET A 663 -2.97 -42.78 -13.74
C MET A 663 -3.18 -42.59 -12.23
N GLU A 664 -4.39 -42.18 -11.80
CA GLU A 664 -4.76 -42.05 -10.39
C GLU A 664 -4.65 -43.41 -9.68
N LYS A 665 -5.16 -44.49 -10.28
CA LYS A 665 -5.05 -45.85 -9.72
C LYS A 665 -3.63 -46.40 -9.70
N GLU A 666 -2.79 -46.11 -10.71
CA GLU A 666 -1.39 -46.50 -10.68
C GLU A 666 -0.60 -45.71 -9.61
N TYR A 667 -0.94 -44.44 -9.39
CA TYR A 667 -0.35 -43.63 -8.32
C TYR A 667 -0.78 -44.12 -6.93
N GLU A 668 -2.06 -44.41 -6.72
CA GLU A 668 -2.58 -45.05 -5.49
C GLU A 668 -1.92 -46.41 -5.25
N LYS A 669 -1.78 -47.25 -6.28
CA LYS A 669 -1.13 -48.57 -6.18
C LYS A 669 0.35 -48.45 -5.84
N ALA A 670 1.08 -47.54 -6.49
CA ALA A 670 2.50 -47.28 -6.18
C ALA A 670 2.68 -46.75 -4.75
N HIS A 671 1.81 -45.84 -4.29
CA HIS A 671 1.83 -45.32 -2.93
C HIS A 671 1.48 -46.40 -1.88
N PHE A 672 0.56 -47.31 -2.21
CA PHE A 672 0.22 -48.45 -1.36
C PHE A 672 1.37 -49.46 -1.30
N GLU A 673 1.99 -49.80 -2.42
CA GLU A 673 3.17 -50.69 -2.49
C GLU A 673 4.36 -50.12 -1.71
N LEU A 674 4.60 -48.80 -1.78
CA LEU A 674 5.59 -48.08 -0.96
C LEU A 674 5.32 -48.23 0.55
N GLN A 675 4.08 -48.03 0.99
CA GLN A 675 3.72 -48.26 2.40
C GLN A 675 3.78 -49.74 2.80
N LEU A 676 3.59 -50.67 1.86
CA LEU A 676 3.70 -52.11 2.09
C LEU A 676 5.16 -52.57 2.15
N GLN A 677 6.10 -51.87 1.50
CA GLN A 677 7.54 -52.05 1.70
C GLN A 677 7.98 -51.46 3.05
N LEU A 678 7.61 -50.23 3.37
CA LEU A 678 7.91 -49.61 4.68
C LEU A 678 7.39 -50.44 5.86
N ASN A 679 6.21 -51.07 5.74
CA ASN A 679 5.66 -51.99 6.75
C ASN A 679 6.25 -53.42 6.73
N LYS A 680 7.01 -53.81 5.69
CA LYS A 680 7.78 -55.06 5.65
C LYS A 680 9.17 -54.87 6.24
N ASP A 681 9.81 -53.75 5.95
CA ASP A 681 11.11 -53.39 6.52
C ASP A 681 10.95 -53.10 8.02
N GLY A 682 9.91 -52.37 8.41
CA GLY A 682 9.46 -52.22 9.81
C GLY A 682 8.92 -53.49 10.49
N LYS A 683 9.05 -54.67 9.86
CA LYS A 683 8.77 -55.99 10.44
C LYS A 683 9.96 -56.95 10.37
N LYS A 684 11.16 -56.46 10.05
CA LYS A 684 12.40 -57.27 10.03
C LYS A 684 13.39 -57.02 11.17
N GLU A 685 13.03 -56.20 12.16
CA GLU A 685 13.70 -56.16 13.46
C GLU A 685 12.65 -56.17 14.58
N GLY A 686 12.56 -57.30 15.29
CA GLY A 686 11.45 -57.60 16.20
C GLY A 686 11.78 -58.73 17.17
N THR A 687 12.95 -58.66 17.81
CA THR A 687 13.39 -59.69 18.76
C THR A 687 14.07 -59.05 19.97
N THR A 688 13.59 -59.42 21.17
CA THR A 688 14.24 -59.30 22.48
C THR A 688 14.90 -57.97 22.87
N ILE A 689 14.18 -57.26 23.75
CA ILE A 689 14.68 -56.35 24.78
C ILE A 689 16.02 -56.86 25.37
N ASP A 690 17.09 -56.07 25.24
CA ASP A 690 18.09 -55.81 26.31
C ASP A 690 19.23 -54.85 25.88
N GLY A 691 19.50 -54.68 24.58
CA GLY A 691 20.61 -53.84 24.11
C GLY A 691 20.49 -52.33 24.37
N ALA A 692 19.26 -51.80 24.51
CA ALA A 692 18.97 -50.36 24.48
C ALA A 692 19.39 -49.55 25.73
N LYS A 693 20.02 -50.16 26.73
CA LYS A 693 20.65 -49.43 27.86
C LYS A 693 22.16 -49.19 27.69
N ALA A 694 22.79 -49.73 26.64
CA ALA A 694 24.25 -49.66 26.48
C ALA A 694 24.77 -48.45 25.67
N GLN A 695 23.96 -47.84 24.78
CA GLN A 695 24.43 -46.75 23.90
C GLN A 695 24.05 -45.33 24.38
N GLU A 696 22.99 -45.17 25.17
CA GLU A 696 22.70 -43.89 25.85
C GLU A 696 23.83 -43.51 26.84
N ALA A 697 24.49 -44.51 27.42
CA ALA A 697 25.62 -44.36 28.33
C ALA A 697 26.93 -43.89 27.66
N ALA A 698 26.99 -43.87 26.32
CA ALA A 698 28.16 -43.43 25.55
C ALA A 698 28.05 -41.98 25.04
N ARG A 699 26.82 -41.46 24.84
CA ARG A 699 26.61 -40.07 24.39
C ARG A 699 26.48 -39.04 25.52
N ARG A 700 26.23 -39.48 26.76
CA ARG A 700 26.27 -38.61 27.95
C ARG A 700 27.64 -38.60 28.64
N ARG A 701 28.74 -38.64 27.86
CA ARG A 701 30.12 -38.66 28.40
C ARG A 701 31.06 -37.58 27.85
N ASP A 702 30.64 -36.81 26.85
CA ASP A 702 31.43 -35.71 26.28
C ASP A 702 30.91 -34.30 26.66
N GLU A 703 29.88 -34.20 27.53
CA GLU A 703 29.31 -32.91 27.99
C GLU A 703 29.45 -32.67 29.52
N GLU A 704 30.08 -33.57 30.29
CA GLU A 704 30.33 -33.40 31.74
C GLU A 704 31.82 -33.31 32.12
N ALA A 705 32.56 -32.42 31.44
CA ALA A 705 33.85 -31.88 31.89
C ALA A 705 34.09 -30.50 31.23
N HIS A 706 34.40 -29.40 31.92
CA HIS A 706 34.76 -29.19 33.33
C HIS A 706 33.95 -28.05 33.96
N THR A 707 33.88 -28.01 35.30
CA THR A 707 33.33 -26.89 36.08
C THR A 707 34.31 -26.38 37.14
N SER A 708 34.43 -25.04 37.19
CA SER A 708 34.81 -24.22 38.37
C SER A 708 36.26 -24.28 38.91
N PRO A 709 36.68 -23.34 39.80
CA PRO A 709 35.92 -22.19 40.36
C PRO A 709 36.61 -20.80 40.26
N SER A 710 35.83 -19.74 40.59
CA SER A 710 36.25 -18.42 41.18
C SER A 710 37.24 -17.53 40.39
N GLU A 711 37.23 -16.19 40.47
CA GLU A 711 36.85 -15.25 41.54
C GLU A 711 36.06 -14.00 41.05
N GLU A 712 35.70 -13.12 41.99
CA GLU A 712 35.04 -11.82 41.76
C GLU A 712 36.02 -10.75 41.22
N VAL A 713 35.53 -9.76 40.48
CA VAL A 713 36.30 -8.53 40.16
C VAL A 713 35.46 -7.28 40.40
N HIS A 714 36.03 -6.34 41.15
CA HIS A 714 35.40 -5.09 41.58
C HIS A 714 35.35 -3.98 40.52
N ILE A 715 34.58 -2.93 40.86
CA ILE A 715 34.34 -1.71 40.08
C ILE A 715 35.39 -0.61 40.38
N LEU A 716 35.79 0.16 39.35
CA LEU A 716 36.62 1.40 39.37
C LEU A 716 38.12 1.26 39.74
N PRO A 717 39.01 2.25 39.43
CA PRO A 717 38.87 3.46 38.59
C PRO A 717 39.99 3.64 37.52
N TYR A 718 39.97 4.78 36.81
CA TYR A 718 41.08 5.33 36.01
C TYR A 718 42.41 5.47 36.79
N PRO A 719 43.55 5.38 36.08
CA PRO A 719 44.77 6.12 36.42
C PRO A 719 45.16 7.13 35.32
N SER A 720 45.40 8.37 35.73
CA SER A 720 46.16 9.36 34.94
C SER A 720 47.64 9.33 35.33
N GLN A 721 48.56 9.46 34.36
CA GLN A 721 49.59 10.51 34.36
C GLN A 721 50.45 10.48 33.08
N ALA A 722 51.12 11.60 32.80
CA ALA A 722 51.92 11.80 31.60
C ALA A 722 53.43 11.59 31.85
N LYS A 723 54.19 11.38 30.77
CA LYS A 723 55.58 11.84 30.65
C LYS A 723 56.00 11.97 29.19
N ASP A 724 56.90 12.90 28.93
CA ASP A 724 57.39 13.24 27.60
C ASP A 724 58.17 12.11 26.93
N ARG A 725 58.14 12.09 25.59
CA ARG A 725 59.33 12.45 24.79
C ARG A 725 58.99 12.80 23.35
N ASN A 726 59.84 13.64 22.76
CA ASN A 726 59.81 13.94 21.33
C ASN A 726 60.16 12.69 20.51
N ASP A 727 59.49 12.50 19.38
CA ASP A 727 60.21 12.55 18.10
C ASP A 727 59.30 12.87 16.91
N ARG A 728 59.88 13.42 15.84
CA ARG A 728 59.19 13.65 14.54
C ARG A 728 59.87 12.83 13.46
N PRO A 729 59.10 12.34 12.47
CA PRO A 729 59.51 12.59 11.09
C PRO A 729 58.53 13.47 10.31
N ARG A 730 59.00 13.97 9.16
CA ARG A 730 58.28 14.77 8.17
C ARG A 730 57.77 13.80 7.07
N GLY A 731 56.68 14.04 6.35
CA GLY A 731 55.71 15.13 6.40
C GLY A 731 54.74 15.02 5.20
N CYS A 732 53.67 15.83 5.17
CA CYS A 732 52.75 15.90 4.03
C CYS A 732 52.96 17.18 3.21
N PRO A 733 52.74 17.17 1.87
CA PRO A 733 52.71 18.38 1.06
C PRO A 733 51.52 19.28 1.46
N PRO A 734 51.60 20.61 1.23
CA PRO A 734 50.63 21.56 1.72
C PRO A 734 49.26 21.43 1.03
N ARG A 735 48.19 21.76 1.77
CA ARG A 735 46.89 22.10 1.19
C ARG A 735 47.08 23.28 0.24
N ARG A 736 46.41 23.24 -0.92
CA ARG A 736 46.05 24.47 -1.65
C ARG A 736 44.63 24.83 -1.28
N ASP A 737 44.41 26.11 -1.03
CA ASP A 737 43.09 26.64 -0.75
C ASP A 737 42.24 26.58 -2.01
N LEU A 738 40.99 26.14 -1.86
CA LEU A 738 40.00 26.02 -2.94
C LEU A 738 38.86 27.03 -2.73
N GLU A 739 39.22 28.27 -2.38
CA GLU A 739 38.30 29.41 -2.52
C GLU A 739 38.09 29.66 -4.01
N GLY A 740 36.86 29.43 -4.50
CA GLY A 740 36.53 29.53 -5.92
C GLY A 740 35.85 28.31 -6.55
N ARG A 741 35.09 27.49 -5.80
CA ARG A 741 34.10 26.61 -6.44
C ARG A 741 32.97 27.47 -7.03
N GLN A 742 32.81 27.43 -8.35
CA GLN A 742 31.55 27.85 -8.97
C GLN A 742 30.41 26.95 -8.47
N PRO A 743 29.16 27.44 -8.39
CA PRO A 743 28.02 26.59 -8.04
C PRO A 743 27.89 25.45 -9.06
N TYR A 744 27.59 24.24 -8.57
CA TYR A 744 27.39 23.05 -9.41
C TYR A 744 26.13 23.21 -10.26
N LEU A 745 26.29 23.75 -11.48
CA LEU A 745 25.21 23.92 -12.43
C LEU A 745 24.69 22.56 -12.92
N LEU A 746 23.78 21.96 -12.15
CA LEU A 746 22.82 20.99 -12.66
C LEU A 746 22.19 21.60 -13.93
N PRO A 747 22.19 20.90 -15.08
CA PRO A 747 21.71 21.49 -16.32
C PRO A 747 20.25 21.90 -16.17
N THR A 748 19.95 23.19 -16.34
CA THR A 748 18.57 23.70 -16.36
C THR A 748 17.86 23.14 -17.59
N VAL A 749 17.15 22.03 -17.39
CA VAL A 749 16.42 21.30 -18.45
C VAL A 749 15.25 22.16 -18.95
N ALA A 750 15.53 22.99 -19.96
CA ALA A 750 14.55 23.84 -20.61
C ALA A 750 14.67 23.87 -22.16
N PRO A 751 14.78 22.73 -22.88
CA PRO A 751 14.47 22.71 -24.30
C PRO A 751 12.94 22.84 -24.49
N GLN A 752 12.46 24.00 -24.95
CA GLN A 752 11.04 24.13 -25.32
C GLN A 752 10.77 23.36 -26.61
N ILE A 753 10.17 22.17 -26.49
CA ILE A 753 9.56 21.45 -27.62
C ILE A 753 8.05 21.40 -27.38
N PRO A 754 7.22 22.10 -28.18
CA PRO A 754 5.77 22.01 -28.07
C PRO A 754 5.26 20.59 -28.37
N VAL A 755 4.77 19.89 -27.36
CA VAL A 755 4.16 18.55 -27.51
C VAL A 755 2.78 18.69 -28.16
N ARG A 756 2.77 18.90 -29.49
CA ARG A 756 1.54 18.98 -30.29
C ARG A 756 1.66 18.25 -31.63
N ASP A 757 2.75 18.47 -32.37
CA ASP A 757 2.81 18.08 -33.79
C ASP A 757 3.29 16.63 -34.02
N ALA A 758 3.79 15.96 -32.97
CA ALA A 758 4.25 14.57 -33.03
C ALA A 758 3.13 13.50 -32.94
N TRP A 759 1.86 13.88 -32.79
CA TRP A 759 0.78 12.95 -32.39
C TRP A 759 -0.37 12.72 -33.38
N GLU A 760 -0.47 13.48 -34.48
CA GLU A 760 -1.63 13.38 -35.39
C GLU A 760 -1.42 12.42 -36.58
N ASN A 761 -0.19 12.15 -37.00
CA ASN A 761 0.10 11.48 -38.29
C ASN A 761 0.10 9.93 -38.30
N ARG A 762 -0.30 9.23 -37.22
CA ARG A 762 -0.42 7.75 -37.21
C ARG A 762 -1.61 7.21 -36.41
N ARG A 763 -2.83 7.33 -36.95
CA ARG A 763 -3.98 6.47 -36.57
C ARG A 763 -4.86 6.11 -37.79
N PRO A 764 -5.06 4.82 -38.11
CA PRO A 764 -6.09 4.42 -39.08
C PRO A 764 -7.48 4.68 -38.49
N ARG A 765 -8.40 5.23 -39.31
CA ARG A 765 -9.76 5.58 -38.87
C ARG A 765 -10.73 4.41 -39.03
N ILE A 766 -11.15 3.79 -37.93
CA ILE A 766 -12.30 2.87 -37.91
C ILE A 766 -13.51 3.60 -37.31
N ARG A 767 -14.65 3.59 -38.03
CA ARG A 767 -15.94 4.09 -37.54
C ARG A 767 -16.75 2.92 -36.98
N VAL A 768 -17.32 3.07 -35.78
CA VAL A 768 -18.25 2.11 -35.17
C VAL A 768 -19.66 2.72 -35.13
N LYS A 769 -20.68 1.92 -35.45
CA LYS A 769 -22.11 2.28 -35.35
C LYS A 769 -22.72 1.81 -34.01
N PRO A 770 -23.79 2.46 -33.51
CA PRO A 770 -24.44 2.06 -32.25
C PRO A 770 -25.24 0.73 -32.40
N PRO A 771 -25.53 0.02 -31.29
CA PRO A 771 -26.08 -1.34 -31.30
C PRO A 771 -27.60 -1.42 -31.12
N GLY A 772 -28.14 -2.64 -31.26
CA GLY A 772 -29.43 -3.08 -30.72
C GLY A 772 -29.34 -4.51 -30.17
N TYR A 773 -30.23 -4.84 -29.22
CA TYR A 773 -30.75 -6.17 -28.80
C TYR A 773 -30.16 -7.41 -29.53
N ARG A 774 -29.72 -8.53 -28.92
CA ARG A 774 -29.95 -9.17 -27.58
C ARG A 774 -29.06 -10.47 -27.48
N ASP A 775 -28.89 -11.28 -26.41
CA ASP A 775 -29.12 -11.28 -24.93
C ASP A 775 -28.35 -12.50 -24.28
N VAL A 776 -28.53 -12.80 -22.98
CA VAL A 776 -28.31 -14.09 -22.24
C VAL A 776 -26.87 -14.63 -21.99
N SER A 777 -26.39 -14.50 -20.74
CA SER A 777 -25.42 -15.36 -19.98
C SER A 777 -23.99 -15.64 -20.55
N PHE A 778 -22.94 -16.00 -19.80
CA PHE A 778 -22.69 -16.29 -18.36
C PHE A 778 -21.48 -15.46 -17.85
N PRO A 779 -21.31 -15.25 -16.52
CA PRO A 779 -20.10 -14.64 -15.97
C PRO A 779 -18.89 -15.59 -16.02
N ARG A 780 -17.79 -15.19 -16.66
CA ARG A 780 -16.50 -15.88 -16.54
C ARG A 780 -15.75 -15.42 -15.30
N VAL A 781 -15.57 -16.33 -14.34
CA VAL A 781 -14.58 -16.16 -13.26
C VAL A 781 -13.17 -16.15 -13.87
N ARG A 782 -12.33 -15.22 -13.41
CA ARG A 782 -10.87 -15.29 -13.50
C ARG A 782 -10.29 -14.99 -12.12
N SER A 783 -9.19 -15.65 -11.77
CA SER A 783 -8.45 -15.44 -10.53
C SER A 783 -7.85 -14.04 -10.47
N TRP A 784 -7.96 -13.37 -9.31
CA TRP A 784 -7.36 -12.05 -9.07
C TRP A 784 -6.26 -12.12 -8.01
N SER A 785 -5.02 -12.08 -8.50
CA SER A 785 -3.82 -11.66 -7.79
C SER A 785 -2.98 -10.89 -8.81
N GLU A 786 -2.32 -9.80 -8.42
CA GLU A 786 -1.61 -8.87 -9.33
C GLU A 786 -2.55 -8.12 -10.30
N SER A 787 -3.43 -7.25 -9.80
CA SER A 787 -4.22 -6.32 -10.64
C SER A 787 -4.60 -5.03 -9.89
N VAL A 788 -3.64 -4.15 -9.65
CA VAL A 788 -3.88 -2.72 -9.32
C VAL A 788 -2.90 -1.90 -10.17
N TYR A 789 -3.39 -0.80 -10.76
CA TYR A 789 -2.71 0.08 -11.75
C TYR A 789 -2.88 -0.19 -13.26
N GLU A 790 -3.81 -1.04 -13.71
CA GLU A 790 -4.38 -0.92 -15.07
C GLU A 790 -5.70 -0.12 -15.07
N TYR A 791 -5.65 1.20 -14.83
CA TYR A 791 -6.76 2.11 -15.21
C TYR A 791 -6.38 3.61 -15.25
N ARG A 792 -5.36 4.00 -16.04
CA ARG A 792 -5.11 5.44 -16.33
C ARG A 792 -4.61 5.82 -17.73
N ARG A 793 -4.35 4.86 -18.63
CA ARG A 793 -4.13 5.10 -20.08
C ARG A 793 -4.63 3.93 -20.93
N TRP A 794 -5.92 3.96 -21.28
CA TRP A 794 -6.52 3.36 -22.49
C TRP A 794 -7.75 4.20 -22.87
#